data_AF-W2UH88-F1
#
_entry.id   AF-W2UH88-F1
#
_cell.length_a   1.000
_cell.length_b   1.000
_cell.length_c   1.000
_cell.angle_alpha   90.00
_cell.angle_beta   90.00
_cell.angle_gamma   90.00
#
_symmetry.space_group_name_H-M   'P 1'
#
loop_
_entity.id
_entity.type
_entity.pdbx_description
1 polymer ?
#
loop_
_entity_poly.entity_id
_entity_poly.type
_entity_poly.pdbx_seq_one_letter_code
_entity_poly.pdbx_strand_id
1 'polypeptide(L)'
;MKANCLRLLLPLICTGLIACGGSGSGSGPSSSPAPAPAPNPSENTGGDTVIDLQTGVLMDDVVSGVTYVTATQNGETNNLGEFQYADGEIVTFSIGDIVLGAVEGAAIVTPVQLTGSVTPTDLAALNQLVFLQSIDENSNPDDGIVISEAARNLAVDVILNFTSTTFAADVAAVVSQITGGTNYLVSEEDALAHFFETYEELGGSVTMGFDFPNPQTDTEGTADGGNEGTADSGTDDTADGGNEGTTGADTGDTAAVDTGAVQTALVVQMEDYTAFSDLDSGNTGNAYRFDSVDIEATNDAGGGFNVGWTTAGEWLEYEVTLSPGLYKVTARVASQASTGSFNLLLDGETIGSLSVSSTGGWQTFVTKTVGSIEVGPGAVRTLRLNVTGSDFNINWIEFTPDVDSDGDGVSDADDLCSNTAEGAVIDTLGCEFVQVKTEVSSANERLVGGPDSLTPGHTLYVFDNDAGTPGGSACNNGCATSWPPVLVEDAEASGVSGLSTIERDDGSRQAAHNDRPLYFYAGDSSVDDTNGEGVGGVWWLVPHGVLGELRVLFDEFTTLQPDTQSETDAALVTRFSDRPRTRHAREDEFQSYDHYIKFYFEDRSSNIEIVDYVAKGGDKIEMNVRTIFPLDPVQAENRWWYQGITTVAQYASNGVMDYLGFDGTYYHYQKTSSENTRLGRPIQLGDRLEFEVSQFSAPGIPRGQANYYGTTFLYIVGEGIVPWYAEAAGSTYREDSQKIPEEFWLGGNTTLHYQYTDEPNDNFLQMATNLGYDNGQKFLLGRRVHHSSVINGSHDEDPANGVLETNAGLAGTRYINQRCTGCHERNGAASVADNGVALDRWVFKVGDAEGAPDPLIGSVLQPSGSAGEGDVSIASWTDRADGLRTPNYEFSNGAPARFSARIAPRLVGLGLLEAIPETAILALEDADDADGDGISGRANRVIDPENGELTRLGRFGWKASTLSVRHQVAAALNTDMGVRTSVLPNPDCGSAQTNCGGSSPLMPEENLDNLVLYISALGVRPQRVWNEGVENQEVLQGRKHFRDIGCVDCHTETFQTSEFHPLAEVRDQTIHPYSDMLLHYMGEGLADNLDDGLATGGEWRTTPLWGLGLSACVTGGITNPTGREGGEICTPDHAYLHDGRARSIEEAILWHGIEGSEGKTSTDAYKALPEQHQQSLLRFLESL
;
A
#
# COMPACT_ATOMS: atom_id res chain seq x y z
N MET A 1 23.71 -15.61 55.87
CA MET A 1 23.28 -17.03 56.08
C MET A 1 23.15 -17.62 54.68
N LYS A 2 23.79 -18.76 54.33
CA LYS A 2 23.22 -20.13 54.32
C LYS A 2 21.74 -20.17 53.92
N ALA A 3 21.27 -20.97 52.94
CA ALA A 3 21.88 -22.01 52.07
C ALA A 3 20.83 -22.41 50.99
N ASN A 4 21.01 -23.16 49.88
CA ASN A 4 22.08 -23.77 49.03
C ASN A 4 21.31 -24.46 47.83
N CYS A 5 21.81 -24.92 46.67
CA CYS A 5 23.01 -24.77 45.81
C CYS A 5 22.66 -25.49 44.47
N LEU A 6 22.82 -24.89 43.27
CA LEU A 6 24.03 -24.79 42.43
C LEU A 6 24.41 -26.04 41.58
N ARG A 7 24.33 -25.90 40.23
CA ARG A 7 25.14 -26.51 39.13
C ARG A 7 24.87 -27.92 38.51
N LEU A 8 24.48 -27.87 37.22
CA LEU A 8 25.23 -28.29 36.00
C LEU A 8 25.24 -29.77 35.49
N LEU A 9 25.28 -29.87 34.15
CA LEU A 9 25.79 -30.93 33.23
C LEU A 9 24.89 -32.05 32.63
N LEU A 10 25.04 -32.16 31.30
CA LEU A 10 24.84 -33.28 30.34
C LEU A 10 25.69 -34.55 30.68
N PRO A 11 25.69 -35.70 29.93
CA PRO A 11 25.11 -35.98 28.60
C PRO A 11 24.43 -37.38 28.35
N LEU A 12 23.78 -37.51 27.17
CA LEU A 12 23.72 -38.64 26.19
C LEU A 12 23.42 -40.15 26.54
N ILE A 13 22.58 -40.73 25.66
CA ILE A 13 22.72 -42.03 24.92
C ILE A 13 22.05 -43.36 25.43
N CYS A 14 20.96 -43.72 24.70
CA CYS A 14 20.64 -45.00 24.03
C CYS A 14 20.02 -46.27 24.69
N THR A 15 19.14 -46.86 23.85
CA THR A 15 18.87 -48.29 23.55
C THR A 15 17.94 -49.17 24.42
N GLY A 16 16.72 -49.36 23.88
CA GLY A 16 16.00 -50.65 23.77
C GLY A 16 15.16 -51.12 24.98
N LEU A 17 14.25 -52.10 24.83
CA LEU A 17 13.62 -52.77 23.67
C LEU A 17 12.62 -53.80 24.25
N ILE A 18 11.42 -54.00 23.64
CA ILE A 18 10.53 -55.20 23.79
C ILE A 18 9.93 -55.47 25.20
N ALA A 19 8.68 -55.91 25.43
CA ALA A 19 7.40 -55.92 24.70
C ALA A 19 6.29 -56.49 25.65
N CYS A 20 5.04 -56.57 25.17
CA CYS A 20 3.99 -57.53 25.59
C CYS A 20 3.45 -57.55 27.05
N GLY A 21 2.28 -56.92 27.25
CA GLY A 21 1.02 -57.69 27.35
C GLY A 21 0.32 -57.90 28.71
N GLY A 22 -1.03 -57.83 28.69
CA GLY A 22 -1.87 -58.68 29.55
C GLY A 22 -2.84 -58.03 30.57
N SER A 23 -4.00 -57.59 30.08
CA SER A 23 -5.37 -57.81 30.62
C SER A 23 -5.64 -58.01 32.14
N GLY A 24 -6.60 -57.24 32.70
CA GLY A 24 -7.30 -57.57 33.97
C GLY A 24 -8.36 -56.53 34.38
N SER A 25 -9.57 -56.94 34.83
CA SER A 25 -10.76 -56.06 34.95
C SER A 25 -11.58 -56.21 36.25
N GLY A 26 -12.29 -55.13 36.65
CA GLY A 26 -13.33 -55.08 37.69
C GLY A 26 -12.87 -54.65 39.10
N SER A 27 -13.68 -54.04 40.00
CA SER A 27 -15.12 -53.67 39.97
C SER A 27 -15.45 -52.59 41.05
N GLY A 28 -16.52 -51.79 40.90
CA GLY A 28 -17.10 -50.91 41.95
C GLY A 28 -18.21 -51.61 42.78
N PRO A 29 -19.31 -50.95 43.25
CA PRO A 29 -19.62 -49.49 43.37
C PRO A 29 -20.47 -49.10 44.66
N SER A 30 -20.90 -47.82 44.80
CA SER A 30 -22.11 -47.40 45.60
C SER A 30 -22.51 -45.90 45.39
N SER A 31 -23.66 -45.59 44.76
CA SER A 31 -24.97 -45.14 45.31
C SER A 31 -25.02 -43.71 45.97
N SER A 32 -25.79 -42.65 45.59
CA SER A 32 -27.10 -42.38 44.90
C SER A 32 -28.17 -41.74 45.88
N PRO A 33 -29.43 -41.41 45.51
CA PRO A 33 -29.85 -40.06 45.04
C PRO A 33 -31.19 -39.51 45.66
N ALA A 34 -31.79 -38.43 45.11
CA ALA A 34 -33.22 -38.08 45.29
C ALA A 34 -33.83 -37.27 44.09
N PRO A 35 -35.14 -37.36 43.74
CA PRO A 35 -35.62 -37.05 42.37
C PRO A 35 -36.93 -36.20 42.22
N ALA A 36 -37.38 -36.06 40.96
CA ALA A 36 -38.46 -35.23 40.42
C ALA A 36 -39.90 -35.85 40.46
N PRO A 37 -40.88 -35.09 39.91
CA PRO A 37 -42.02 -35.59 39.09
C PRO A 37 -42.19 -34.77 37.76
N ALA A 38 -43.06 -35.02 36.78
CA ALA A 38 -43.81 -36.18 36.22
C ALA A 38 -44.78 -35.64 35.09
N PRO A 39 -45.58 -36.44 34.34
CA PRO A 39 -45.24 -37.62 33.51
C PRO A 39 -45.96 -37.70 32.11
N ASN A 40 -45.32 -38.37 31.12
CA ASN A 40 -45.83 -39.37 30.11
C ASN A 40 -47.20 -39.22 29.35
N PRO A 41 -47.38 -39.82 28.12
CA PRO A 41 -46.94 -41.20 27.80
C PRO A 41 -46.60 -41.62 26.35
N SER A 42 -46.12 -42.87 26.29
CA SER A 42 -46.17 -43.90 25.22
C SER A 42 -44.95 -44.07 24.30
N GLU A 43 -44.39 -45.28 24.38
CA GLU A 43 -43.28 -45.80 23.59
C GLU A 43 -43.80 -46.54 22.34
N ASN A 44 -42.95 -46.66 21.32
CA ASN A 44 -42.86 -47.90 20.56
C ASN A 44 -41.39 -48.27 20.37
N THR A 45 -41.07 -49.56 20.39
CA THR A 45 -39.69 -50.06 20.42
C THR A 45 -39.21 -50.51 19.03
N GLY A 46 -38.18 -49.85 18.51
CA GLY A 46 -37.23 -50.42 17.56
C GLY A 46 -35.84 -50.32 18.19
N GLY A 47 -35.13 -51.44 18.31
CA GLY A 47 -33.75 -51.43 18.78
C GLY A 47 -32.83 -51.19 17.59
N ASP A 48 -31.94 -50.21 17.70
CA ASP A 48 -30.94 -49.93 16.68
C ASP A 48 -29.54 -49.98 17.31
N THR A 49 -28.62 -50.66 16.64
CA THR A 49 -27.20 -50.63 17.00
C THR A 49 -26.57 -49.51 16.20
N VAL A 50 -26.45 -48.33 16.82
CA VAL A 50 -25.74 -47.19 16.22
C VAL A 50 -24.33 -47.66 15.86
N ILE A 51 -24.08 -47.77 14.56
CA ILE A 51 -22.75 -47.98 13.99
C ILE A 51 -22.12 -46.59 13.91
N ASP A 52 -20.94 -46.45 14.48
CA ASP A 52 -20.18 -45.21 14.44
C ASP A 52 -19.53 -45.10 13.05
N LEU A 53 -19.99 -44.15 12.24
CA LEU A 53 -19.56 -43.98 10.86
C LEU A 53 -18.47 -42.90 10.80
N GLN A 54 -17.32 -43.31 10.27
CA GLN A 54 -16.22 -42.42 9.92
C GLN A 54 -16.43 -41.89 8.49
N THR A 55 -15.86 -40.73 8.22
CA THR A 55 -15.75 -40.16 6.86
C THR A 55 -14.29 -40.22 6.43
N GLY A 56 -14.04 -40.59 5.18
CA GLY A 56 -12.73 -40.53 4.54
C GLY A 56 -12.83 -39.88 3.17
N VAL A 57 -11.68 -39.46 2.61
CA VAL A 57 -11.59 -38.77 1.31
C VAL A 57 -10.80 -39.63 0.31
N LEU A 58 -11.29 -39.72 -0.93
CA LEU A 58 -10.55 -40.30 -2.06
C LEU A 58 -9.67 -39.21 -2.71
N MET A 59 -8.35 -39.42 -2.73
CA MET A 59 -7.35 -38.37 -2.98
C MET A 59 -6.36 -38.71 -4.11
N ASP A 60 -6.46 -37.94 -5.19
CA ASP A 60 -5.61 -37.70 -6.37
C ASP A 60 -6.12 -36.35 -6.85
N ASP A 61 -5.74 -35.31 -6.09
CA ASP A 61 -6.60 -34.20 -5.69
C ASP A 61 -8.02 -34.64 -5.21
N VAL A 62 -9.02 -33.76 -5.17
CA VAL A 62 -10.38 -34.14 -4.74
C VAL A 62 -11.09 -35.02 -5.79
N VAL A 63 -11.17 -36.34 -5.56
CA VAL A 63 -11.80 -37.28 -6.52
C VAL A 63 -13.30 -37.47 -6.25
N SER A 64 -14.13 -36.70 -6.94
CA SER A 64 -15.59 -36.69 -6.78
C SER A 64 -16.32 -37.57 -7.81
N GLY A 65 -17.54 -38.02 -7.48
CA GLY A 65 -18.37 -38.81 -8.38
C GLY A 65 -17.95 -40.28 -8.58
N VAL A 66 -17.11 -40.85 -7.71
CA VAL A 66 -16.73 -42.28 -7.74
C VAL A 66 -17.69 -43.08 -6.86
N THR A 67 -18.24 -44.18 -7.36
CA THR A 67 -19.14 -45.05 -6.58
C THR A 67 -18.33 -45.81 -5.52
N TYR A 68 -18.80 -45.82 -4.27
CA TYR A 68 -18.21 -46.60 -3.17
C TYR A 68 -19.22 -47.55 -2.52
N VAL A 69 -18.72 -48.70 -2.04
CA VAL A 69 -19.51 -49.72 -1.33
C VAL A 69 -18.71 -50.29 -0.16
N THR A 70 -19.32 -50.36 1.03
CA THR A 70 -18.81 -51.02 2.24
C THR A 70 -19.74 -52.16 2.66
N ALA A 71 -19.55 -52.74 3.86
CA ALA A 71 -20.49 -53.71 4.42
C ALA A 71 -21.76 -53.07 5.02
N THR A 72 -21.78 -51.75 5.24
CA THR A 72 -22.90 -50.99 5.83
C THR A 72 -23.35 -49.78 5.01
N GLN A 73 -22.48 -49.19 4.18
CA GLN A 73 -22.77 -48.01 3.35
C GLN A 73 -22.62 -48.28 1.86
N ASN A 74 -23.31 -47.49 1.05
CA ASN A 74 -23.03 -47.32 -0.37
C ASN A 74 -23.42 -45.91 -0.84
N GLY A 75 -22.68 -45.37 -1.80
CA GLY A 75 -22.89 -44.02 -2.30
C GLY A 75 -21.94 -43.65 -3.43
N GLU A 76 -21.80 -42.36 -3.67
CA GLU A 76 -20.81 -41.77 -4.57
C GLU A 76 -19.99 -40.75 -3.76
N THR A 77 -18.70 -40.56 -4.06
CA THR A 77 -17.90 -39.52 -3.44
C THR A 77 -18.49 -38.15 -3.78
N ASN A 78 -18.66 -37.29 -2.77
CA ASN A 78 -19.22 -35.96 -2.98
C ASN A 78 -18.20 -34.99 -3.59
N ASN A 79 -18.58 -33.71 -3.75
CA ASN A 79 -17.70 -32.63 -4.22
C ASN A 79 -16.48 -32.32 -3.33
N LEU A 80 -16.29 -33.04 -2.23
CA LEU A 80 -15.10 -33.00 -1.35
C LEU A 80 -14.40 -34.37 -1.28
N GLY A 81 -14.71 -35.29 -2.20
CA GLY A 81 -14.16 -36.64 -2.26
C GLY A 81 -14.63 -37.58 -1.16
N GLU A 82 -15.60 -37.16 -0.33
CA GLU A 82 -15.96 -37.85 0.91
C GLU A 82 -16.78 -39.13 0.68
N PHE A 83 -16.40 -40.20 1.39
CA PHE A 83 -17.14 -41.46 1.51
C PHE A 83 -17.31 -41.86 2.99
N GLN A 84 -18.33 -42.66 3.31
CA GLN A 84 -18.60 -43.12 4.69
C GLN A 84 -18.31 -44.62 4.87
N TYR A 85 -17.71 -44.97 6.01
CA TYR A 85 -17.34 -46.34 6.38
C TYR A 85 -17.43 -46.56 7.90
N ALA A 86 -17.59 -47.80 8.35
CA ALA A 86 -17.44 -48.16 9.77
C ALA A 86 -16.03 -48.72 10.07
N ASP A 87 -15.59 -48.61 11.33
CA ASP A 87 -14.24 -48.99 11.77
C ASP A 87 -13.88 -50.45 11.37
N GLY A 88 -12.81 -50.60 10.58
CA GLY A 88 -12.35 -51.90 10.05
C GLY A 88 -13.16 -52.49 8.89
N GLU A 89 -14.04 -51.71 8.23
CA GLU A 89 -14.67 -52.13 6.98
C GLU A 89 -13.72 -52.04 5.77
N ILE A 90 -13.97 -52.88 4.77
CA ILE A 90 -13.38 -52.73 3.44
C ILE A 90 -14.30 -51.85 2.59
N VAL A 91 -13.74 -50.79 1.99
CA VAL A 91 -14.38 -49.91 1.02
C VAL A 91 -13.92 -50.31 -0.38
N THR A 92 -14.87 -50.55 -1.28
CA THR A 92 -14.60 -50.86 -2.70
C THR A 92 -15.04 -49.67 -3.55
N PHE A 93 -14.17 -49.21 -4.47
CA PHE A 93 -14.44 -48.07 -5.35
C PHE A 93 -14.56 -48.51 -6.82
N SER A 94 -15.51 -47.91 -7.55
CA SER A 94 -15.78 -48.23 -8.95
C SER A 94 -16.40 -47.07 -9.73
N ILE A 95 -16.22 -47.09 -11.06
CA ILE A 95 -16.86 -46.18 -12.01
C ILE A 95 -17.61 -47.06 -13.03
N GLY A 96 -18.94 -47.08 -12.97
CA GLY A 96 -19.73 -48.10 -13.67
C GLY A 96 -19.37 -49.51 -13.20
N ASP A 97 -19.01 -50.41 -14.13
CA ASP A 97 -18.49 -51.74 -13.82
C ASP A 97 -16.94 -51.77 -13.66
N ILE A 98 -16.26 -50.64 -13.87
CA ILE A 98 -14.80 -50.53 -13.73
C ILE A 98 -14.44 -50.43 -12.25
N VAL A 99 -13.98 -51.53 -11.65
CA VAL A 99 -13.47 -51.55 -10.27
C VAL A 99 -12.08 -50.91 -10.21
N LEU A 100 -11.93 -49.86 -9.41
CA LEU A 100 -10.65 -49.19 -9.17
C LEU A 100 -9.80 -49.97 -8.15
N GLY A 101 -10.42 -50.39 -7.05
CA GLY A 101 -9.75 -51.16 -5.99
C GLY A 101 -10.62 -51.35 -4.75
N ALA A 102 -10.03 -51.99 -3.74
CA ALA A 102 -10.67 -52.19 -2.44
C ALA A 102 -9.64 -52.17 -1.30
N VAL A 103 -9.88 -51.34 -0.28
CA VAL A 103 -8.97 -51.08 0.84
C VAL A 103 -9.71 -51.06 2.18
N GLU A 104 -9.00 -51.17 3.29
CA GLU A 104 -9.58 -50.89 4.61
C GLU A 104 -9.87 -49.38 4.71
N GLY A 105 -11.04 -49.02 5.24
CA GLY A 105 -11.49 -47.63 5.32
C GLY A 105 -10.56 -46.77 6.18
N ALA A 106 -10.16 -45.63 5.64
CA ALA A 106 -9.26 -44.68 6.28
C ALA A 106 -9.70 -43.25 5.97
N ALA A 107 -9.23 -42.29 6.78
CA ALA A 107 -9.54 -40.87 6.61
C ALA A 107 -9.09 -40.31 5.24
N ILE A 108 -8.06 -40.90 4.63
CA ILE A 108 -7.58 -40.58 3.28
C ILE A 108 -7.25 -41.90 2.58
N VAL A 109 -7.70 -42.06 1.34
CA VAL A 109 -7.44 -43.21 0.46
C VAL A 109 -6.95 -42.67 -0.89
N THR A 110 -5.86 -43.22 -1.44
CA THR A 110 -5.32 -42.81 -2.76
C THR A 110 -5.44 -43.91 -3.82
N PRO A 111 -5.45 -43.60 -5.13
CA PRO A 111 -5.39 -44.60 -6.21
C PRO A 111 -4.18 -45.55 -6.11
N VAL A 112 -3.04 -45.06 -5.62
CA VAL A 112 -1.86 -45.89 -5.33
C VAL A 112 -2.20 -47.00 -4.32
N GLN A 113 -2.94 -46.66 -3.26
CA GLN A 113 -3.40 -47.63 -2.26
C GLN A 113 -4.50 -48.55 -2.81
N LEU A 114 -5.43 -48.05 -3.63
CA LEU A 114 -6.49 -48.85 -4.27
C LEU A 114 -5.92 -49.99 -5.11
N THR A 115 -4.80 -49.75 -5.80
CA THR A 115 -4.11 -50.76 -6.62
C THR A 115 -3.21 -51.70 -5.81
N GLY A 116 -3.02 -51.44 -4.52
CA GLY A 116 -2.09 -52.17 -3.64
C GLY A 116 -0.61 -51.90 -3.94
N SER A 117 -0.32 -50.77 -4.61
CA SER A 117 1.02 -50.33 -4.98
C SER A 117 1.76 -49.69 -3.81
N VAL A 118 3.09 -49.55 -3.92
CA VAL A 118 3.94 -48.92 -2.89
C VAL A 118 4.39 -47.53 -3.34
N THR A 119 4.52 -47.30 -4.64
CA THR A 119 4.83 -45.99 -5.24
C THR A 119 3.84 -45.66 -6.37
N PRO A 120 3.60 -44.37 -6.70
CA PRO A 120 2.80 -44.01 -7.88
C PRO A 120 3.43 -44.47 -9.19
N THR A 121 4.76 -44.63 -9.22
CA THR A 121 5.52 -45.20 -10.34
C THR A 121 5.38 -46.71 -10.53
N ASP A 122 4.68 -47.43 -9.64
CA ASP A 122 4.28 -48.81 -9.90
C ASP A 122 3.23 -48.82 -11.02
N LEU A 123 3.43 -49.66 -12.06
CA LEU A 123 2.62 -49.68 -13.29
C LEU A 123 1.10 -49.74 -13.04
N ALA A 124 0.65 -50.39 -11.97
CA ALA A 124 -0.78 -50.46 -11.64
C ALA A 124 -1.33 -49.12 -11.15
N ALA A 125 -0.59 -48.41 -10.31
CA ALA A 125 -0.94 -47.07 -9.85
C ALA A 125 -0.90 -46.07 -11.01
N LEU A 126 0.22 -46.00 -11.74
CA LEU A 126 0.41 -45.12 -12.90
C LEU A 126 -0.77 -45.19 -13.88
N ASN A 127 -1.17 -46.40 -14.29
CA ASN A 127 -2.29 -46.61 -15.19
C ASN A 127 -3.65 -46.20 -14.60
N GLN A 128 -3.80 -46.18 -13.27
CA GLN A 128 -5.02 -45.71 -12.63
C GLN A 128 -5.09 -44.18 -12.55
N LEU A 129 -3.97 -43.51 -12.25
CA LEU A 129 -3.86 -42.04 -12.27
C LEU A 129 -4.16 -41.50 -13.67
N VAL A 130 -3.46 -42.01 -14.69
CA VAL A 130 -3.69 -41.72 -16.11
C VAL A 130 -5.16 -41.92 -16.50
N PHE A 131 -5.82 -42.96 -15.99
CA PHE A 131 -7.23 -43.20 -16.29
C PHE A 131 -8.17 -42.19 -15.65
N LEU A 132 -8.03 -41.92 -14.33
CA LEU A 132 -8.92 -41.05 -13.58
C LEU A 132 -8.90 -39.62 -14.12
N GLN A 133 -7.71 -39.04 -14.26
CA GLN A 133 -7.50 -37.68 -14.73
C GLN A 133 -7.96 -37.50 -16.20
N SER A 134 -7.88 -38.56 -17.03
CA SER A 134 -8.36 -38.51 -18.43
C SER A 134 -9.89 -38.52 -18.58
N ILE A 135 -10.65 -38.91 -17.56
CA ILE A 135 -12.14 -38.99 -17.61
C ILE A 135 -12.85 -37.95 -16.74
N ASP A 136 -12.09 -36.99 -16.21
CA ASP A 136 -12.57 -35.78 -15.55
C ASP A 136 -13.57 -34.97 -16.43
N GLU A 137 -14.47 -34.17 -15.83
CA GLU A 137 -15.55 -33.49 -16.56
C GLU A 137 -15.09 -32.25 -17.35
N ASN A 138 -14.01 -31.56 -16.96
CA ASN A 138 -13.51 -30.35 -17.63
C ASN A 138 -12.13 -30.54 -18.31
N SER A 139 -11.46 -31.67 -18.07
CA SER A 139 -10.08 -32.01 -18.47
C SER A 139 -8.98 -31.18 -17.77
N ASN A 140 -9.24 -30.72 -16.54
CA ASN A 140 -8.33 -29.97 -15.68
C ASN A 140 -8.31 -30.60 -14.26
N PRO A 141 -7.50 -31.65 -14.03
CA PRO A 141 -7.53 -32.39 -12.76
C PRO A 141 -7.13 -31.50 -11.56
N ASP A 142 -6.38 -30.43 -11.80
CA ASP A 142 -5.91 -29.41 -10.86
C ASP A 142 -7.03 -28.64 -10.11
N ASP A 143 -8.29 -28.70 -10.56
CA ASP A 143 -9.47 -28.18 -9.80
C ASP A 143 -10.30 -29.28 -9.09
N GLY A 144 -9.79 -30.52 -9.10
CA GLY A 144 -10.35 -31.71 -8.47
C GLY A 144 -11.03 -32.64 -9.48
N ILE A 145 -10.60 -33.90 -9.56
CA ILE A 145 -11.11 -34.87 -10.54
C ILE A 145 -12.63 -35.11 -10.37
N VAL A 146 -13.44 -34.58 -11.30
CA VAL A 146 -14.90 -34.73 -11.33
C VAL A 146 -15.32 -35.85 -12.28
N ILE A 147 -15.71 -37.00 -11.74
CA ILE A 147 -16.32 -38.06 -12.55
C ILE A 147 -17.79 -37.70 -12.82
N SER A 148 -18.13 -37.41 -14.08
CA SER A 148 -19.50 -37.06 -14.47
C SER A 148 -20.50 -38.22 -14.37
N GLU A 149 -21.79 -37.90 -14.20
CA GLU A 149 -22.87 -38.93 -14.26
C GLU A 149 -22.91 -39.60 -15.65
N ALA A 150 -22.57 -38.86 -16.71
CA ALA A 150 -22.46 -39.41 -18.06
C ALA A 150 -21.34 -40.45 -18.15
N ALA A 151 -20.16 -40.17 -17.58
CA ALA A 151 -19.03 -41.08 -17.54
C ALA A 151 -19.39 -42.37 -16.76
N ARG A 152 -19.99 -42.26 -15.56
CA ARG A 152 -20.47 -43.42 -14.79
C ARG A 152 -21.45 -44.29 -15.58
N ASN A 153 -22.42 -43.68 -16.26
CA ASN A 153 -23.41 -44.41 -17.07
C ASN A 153 -22.80 -45.09 -18.33
N LEU A 154 -21.70 -44.57 -18.88
CA LEU A 154 -21.02 -45.11 -20.05
C LEU A 154 -19.92 -46.14 -19.72
N ALA A 155 -19.54 -46.26 -18.45
CA ALA A 155 -18.59 -47.24 -17.93
C ALA A 155 -19.21 -48.62 -17.56
N VAL A 156 -20.48 -48.83 -17.89
CA VAL A 156 -21.19 -50.13 -17.73
C VAL A 156 -20.76 -51.12 -18.82
N ASP A 157 -20.64 -52.42 -18.48
CA ASP A 157 -20.05 -53.49 -19.30
C ASP A 157 -18.57 -53.25 -19.72
N VAL A 158 -17.89 -52.21 -19.20
CA VAL A 158 -16.48 -51.90 -19.48
C VAL A 158 -15.56 -52.62 -18.48
N ILE A 159 -14.49 -53.26 -18.99
CA ILE A 159 -13.47 -53.92 -18.18
C ILE A 159 -12.10 -53.36 -18.55
N LEU A 160 -11.45 -52.68 -17.60
CA LEU A 160 -10.05 -52.24 -17.71
C LEU A 160 -9.11 -53.17 -16.94
N ASN A 161 -7.83 -53.15 -17.32
CA ASN A 161 -6.77 -53.84 -16.59
C ASN A 161 -5.58 -52.90 -16.38
N PHE A 162 -5.54 -52.24 -15.23
CA PHE A 162 -4.45 -51.35 -14.83
C PHE A 162 -3.07 -52.03 -14.75
N THR A 163 -2.99 -53.37 -14.80
CA THR A 163 -1.69 -54.08 -14.88
C THR A 163 -1.15 -54.25 -16.31
N SER A 164 -1.80 -53.66 -17.32
CA SER A 164 -1.37 -53.76 -18.73
C SER A 164 -0.13 -52.91 -19.02
N THR A 165 0.85 -53.48 -19.72
CA THR A 165 2.01 -52.74 -20.28
C THR A 165 1.70 -52.08 -21.64
N THR A 166 0.45 -52.11 -22.10
CA THR A 166 -0.05 -51.41 -23.29
C THR A 166 -1.21 -50.47 -22.95
N PHE A 167 -1.43 -50.20 -21.66
CA PHE A 167 -2.64 -49.55 -21.14
C PHE A 167 -2.99 -48.23 -21.84
N ALA A 168 -2.06 -47.29 -21.99
CA ALA A 168 -2.30 -46.02 -22.68
C ALA A 168 -2.88 -46.20 -24.11
N ALA A 169 -2.39 -47.20 -24.86
CA ALA A 169 -2.88 -47.51 -26.20
C ALA A 169 -4.23 -48.27 -26.21
N ASP A 170 -4.51 -49.06 -25.15
CA ASP A 170 -5.75 -49.81 -24.99
C ASP A 170 -6.90 -48.93 -24.44
N VAL A 171 -6.58 -47.97 -23.56
CA VAL A 171 -7.55 -47.16 -22.80
C VAL A 171 -8.00 -45.89 -23.55
N ALA A 172 -7.23 -45.36 -24.49
CA ALA A 172 -7.60 -44.16 -25.25
C ALA A 172 -8.98 -44.27 -25.95
N ALA A 173 -9.32 -45.47 -26.44
CA ALA A 173 -10.65 -45.75 -27.02
C ALA A 173 -11.77 -45.81 -25.96
N VAL A 174 -11.43 -46.16 -24.72
CA VAL A 174 -12.36 -46.22 -23.58
C VAL A 174 -12.60 -44.83 -23.00
N VAL A 175 -11.56 -44.01 -22.81
CA VAL A 175 -11.68 -42.58 -22.46
C VAL A 175 -12.59 -41.88 -23.47
N SER A 176 -12.30 -41.99 -24.77
CA SER A 176 -13.11 -41.39 -25.83
C SER A 176 -14.56 -41.91 -25.88
N GLN A 177 -14.82 -43.15 -25.47
CA GLN A 177 -16.18 -43.68 -25.34
C GLN A 177 -16.92 -43.10 -24.13
N ILE A 178 -16.25 -43.03 -22.98
CA ILE A 178 -16.84 -42.66 -21.68
C ILE A 178 -17.10 -41.15 -21.57
N THR A 179 -16.23 -40.32 -22.16
CA THR A 179 -16.37 -38.85 -22.19
C THR A 179 -17.21 -38.37 -23.38
N GLY A 180 -17.61 -39.26 -24.29
CA GLY A 180 -18.24 -38.89 -25.56
C GLY A 180 -17.28 -38.25 -26.58
N GLY A 181 -15.98 -38.19 -26.28
CA GLY A 181 -14.94 -37.67 -27.16
C GLY A 181 -14.58 -36.20 -26.95
N THR A 182 -14.92 -35.62 -25.79
CA THR A 182 -14.47 -34.27 -25.37
C THR A 182 -13.01 -34.26 -24.90
N ASN A 183 -12.61 -35.30 -24.16
CA ASN A 183 -11.32 -35.34 -23.46
C ASN A 183 -10.22 -36.02 -24.29
N TYR A 184 -8.97 -35.70 -23.94
CA TYR A 184 -7.77 -36.39 -24.39
C TYR A 184 -7.26 -37.37 -23.33
N LEU A 185 -6.29 -38.19 -23.69
CA LEU A 185 -5.57 -39.05 -22.74
C LEU A 185 -4.41 -38.24 -22.13
N VAL A 186 -4.43 -38.06 -20.80
CA VAL A 186 -3.32 -37.49 -20.01
C VAL A 186 -2.10 -38.39 -20.14
N SER A 187 -0.87 -37.83 -20.19
CA SER A 187 0.32 -38.65 -20.35
C SER A 187 0.75 -39.34 -19.04
N GLU A 188 1.61 -40.35 -19.16
CA GLU A 188 2.24 -41.01 -17.99
C GLU A 188 3.15 -40.07 -17.19
N GLU A 189 3.57 -38.92 -17.76
CA GLU A 189 4.42 -37.92 -17.10
C GLU A 189 3.56 -36.91 -16.33
N ASP A 190 2.56 -36.32 -16.99
CA ASP A 190 1.62 -35.37 -16.37
C ASP A 190 0.84 -36.02 -15.21
N ALA A 191 0.37 -37.27 -15.41
CA ALA A 191 -0.39 -37.97 -14.39
C ALA A 191 0.43 -38.43 -13.18
N LEU A 192 1.75 -38.54 -13.32
CA LEU A 192 2.65 -38.66 -12.19
C LEU A 192 2.86 -37.31 -11.51
N ALA A 193 3.07 -36.23 -12.26
CA ALA A 193 3.29 -34.89 -11.70
C ALA A 193 2.12 -34.46 -10.79
N HIS A 194 0.89 -34.46 -11.33
CA HIS A 194 -0.33 -34.13 -10.57
C HIS A 194 -0.46 -34.94 -9.28
N PHE A 195 -0.35 -36.27 -9.36
CA PHE A 195 -0.46 -37.11 -8.17
C PHE A 195 0.71 -36.95 -7.21
N PHE A 196 1.91 -36.61 -7.68
CA PHE A 196 3.05 -36.38 -6.79
C PHE A 196 2.85 -35.17 -5.89
N GLU A 197 2.13 -34.13 -6.33
CA GLU A 197 1.76 -32.98 -5.49
C GLU A 197 0.87 -33.44 -4.32
N THR A 198 -0.22 -34.17 -4.61
CA THR A 198 -1.03 -34.86 -3.60
C THR A 198 -0.20 -35.81 -2.71
N TYR A 199 0.78 -36.53 -3.25
CA TYR A 199 1.58 -37.50 -2.50
C TYR A 199 2.59 -36.85 -1.54
N GLU A 200 3.14 -35.68 -1.88
CA GLU A 200 4.03 -34.91 -1.00
C GLU A 200 3.24 -34.16 0.08
N GLU A 201 2.04 -33.62 -0.21
CA GLU A 201 1.13 -33.08 0.82
C GLU A 201 0.77 -34.11 1.90
N LEU A 202 0.59 -35.37 1.49
CA LEU A 202 0.32 -36.51 2.38
C LEU A 202 1.57 -37.03 3.12
N GLY A 203 2.72 -36.38 2.98
CA GLY A 203 3.97 -36.72 3.67
C GLY A 203 4.72 -37.92 3.07
N GLY A 204 4.51 -38.21 1.78
CA GLY A 204 5.32 -39.15 1.02
C GLY A 204 6.79 -38.73 0.92
N SER A 205 7.68 -39.66 0.60
CA SER A 205 9.09 -39.35 0.36
C SER A 205 9.71 -40.31 -0.65
N VAL A 206 10.21 -39.76 -1.75
CA VAL A 206 10.88 -40.50 -2.83
C VAL A 206 12.22 -39.82 -3.14
N THR A 207 13.30 -40.61 -3.29
CA THR A 207 14.62 -40.09 -3.65
C THR A 207 14.93 -40.41 -5.11
N MET A 208 14.78 -39.43 -6.00
CA MET A 208 15.04 -39.57 -7.43
C MET A 208 16.55 -39.70 -7.71
N GLY A 209 17.01 -40.93 -7.91
CA GLY A 209 18.44 -41.25 -8.06
C GLY A 209 18.91 -41.37 -9.51
N PHE A 210 19.27 -40.26 -10.15
CA PHE A 210 19.99 -40.23 -11.42
C PHE A 210 21.38 -39.60 -11.25
N ASP A 211 22.43 -40.37 -11.54
CA ASP A 211 23.85 -40.00 -11.35
C ASP A 211 24.57 -39.92 -12.71
N PHE A 212 25.16 -38.75 -13.01
CA PHE A 212 25.92 -38.50 -14.24
C PHE A 212 27.39 -38.17 -13.93
N PRO A 213 28.37 -39.01 -14.32
CA PRO A 213 29.74 -38.93 -13.82
C PRO A 213 30.62 -37.92 -14.58
N ASN A 214 31.35 -37.08 -13.83
CA ASN A 214 32.34 -36.14 -14.35
C ASN A 214 33.81 -36.63 -14.16
N PRO A 215 34.63 -36.74 -15.23
CA PRO A 215 36.03 -37.16 -15.12
C PRO A 215 37.08 -36.02 -15.09
N GLN A 216 37.75 -35.90 -13.93
CA GLN A 216 39.19 -35.57 -13.79
C GLN A 216 39.79 -34.24 -14.30
N THR A 217 40.07 -33.34 -13.33
CA THR A 217 41.40 -32.81 -12.95
C THR A 217 42.44 -32.37 -14.00
N ASP A 218 42.94 -31.12 -13.87
CA ASP A 218 44.34 -30.86 -13.48
C ASP A 218 44.51 -29.52 -12.67
N THR A 219 45.72 -28.93 -12.62
CA THR A 219 46.34 -28.48 -11.35
C THR A 219 47.36 -27.31 -11.41
N GLU A 220 47.48 -26.60 -10.27
CA GLU A 220 48.65 -25.83 -9.75
C GLU A 220 49.05 -24.45 -10.36
N GLY A 221 49.43 -23.53 -9.46
CA GLY A 221 50.15 -22.27 -9.76
C GLY A 221 50.20 -21.31 -8.55
N THR A 222 51.39 -21.06 -7.97
CA THR A 222 51.55 -20.31 -6.68
C THR A 222 52.67 -19.24 -6.73
N ALA A 223 52.70 -18.36 -5.71
CA ALA A 223 53.78 -17.44 -5.21
C ALA A 223 53.45 -15.91 -5.25
N ASP A 224 54.05 -15.00 -4.45
CA ASP A 224 54.69 -15.01 -3.10
C ASP A 224 55.13 -13.56 -2.69
N GLY A 225 55.22 -13.24 -1.38
CA GLY A 225 55.82 -12.02 -0.77
C GLY A 225 54.99 -10.71 -0.83
N GLY A 226 55.11 -9.71 0.08
CA GLY A 226 56.02 -9.42 1.21
C GLY A 226 56.72 -8.05 1.07
N ASN A 227 57.10 -7.23 2.07
CA ASN A 227 57.00 -7.27 3.54
C ASN A 227 57.43 -5.91 4.21
N GLU A 228 56.89 -5.54 5.38
CA GLU A 228 57.34 -4.61 6.47
C GLU A 228 57.98 -3.19 6.28
N GLY A 229 57.75 -2.30 7.27
CA GLY A 229 58.66 -1.20 7.68
C GLY A 229 58.01 0.15 8.11
N THR A 230 57.44 0.38 9.31
CA THR A 230 57.99 0.62 10.68
C THR A 230 58.56 2.03 11.04
N ALA A 231 57.83 2.74 11.94
CA ALA A 231 58.24 3.66 13.04
C ALA A 231 59.12 4.94 12.82
N ASP A 232 58.74 6.07 13.47
CA ASP A 232 59.35 6.58 14.74
C ASP A 232 58.50 7.76 15.35
N SER A 233 59.03 8.57 16.30
CA SER A 233 58.27 9.19 17.41
C SER A 233 58.76 10.57 17.95
N GLY A 234 57.98 11.17 18.88
CA GLY A 234 58.32 12.34 19.74
C GLY A 234 57.10 13.29 19.98
N THR A 235 56.54 13.54 21.18
CA THR A 235 57.04 14.24 22.41
C THR A 235 57.36 15.73 22.18
N ASP A 236 56.98 16.71 23.02
CA ASP A 236 56.88 16.70 24.49
C ASP A 236 56.14 17.94 25.13
N ASP A 237 55.84 17.84 26.44
CA ASP A 237 55.90 18.84 27.54
C ASP A 237 54.88 20.01 27.83
N THR A 238 54.57 20.14 29.13
CA THR A 238 54.08 21.31 29.95
C THR A 238 52.64 21.87 29.89
N ALA A 239 52.28 22.67 30.93
CA ALA A 239 50.92 23.04 31.35
C ALA A 239 50.82 24.37 32.15
N ASP A 240 49.60 24.69 32.63
CA ASP A 240 49.19 25.61 33.73
C ASP A 240 48.81 27.09 33.44
N GLY A 241 47.55 27.42 33.75
CA GLY A 241 47.18 28.59 34.57
C GLY A 241 46.81 29.94 33.91
N GLY A 242 45.66 30.53 34.31
CA GLY A 242 45.35 31.96 34.13
C GLY A 242 43.86 32.34 34.14
N ASN A 243 43.48 33.41 34.86
CA ASN A 243 42.12 33.96 34.96
C ASN A 243 42.15 35.51 35.05
N GLU A 244 40.98 36.17 34.92
CA GLU A 244 40.70 37.61 35.12
C GLU A 244 41.25 38.58 34.04
N GLY A 245 40.64 39.76 33.77
CA GLY A 245 39.35 40.29 34.25
C GLY A 245 39.09 41.78 33.91
N THR A 246 37.87 42.07 33.42
CA THR A 246 37.02 43.30 33.50
C THR A 246 37.55 44.75 33.41
N THR A 247 36.70 45.64 32.84
CA THR A 247 36.36 47.08 33.18
C THR A 247 36.01 47.90 31.91
N GLY A 248 35.05 48.85 31.88
CA GLY A 248 33.99 49.25 32.82
C GLY A 248 33.53 50.73 32.64
N ALA A 249 32.31 51.09 33.11
CA ALA A 249 31.75 52.46 33.32
C ALA A 249 31.30 53.30 32.08
N ASP A 250 30.28 54.20 32.10
CA ASP A 250 29.21 54.55 33.10
C ASP A 250 28.16 55.55 32.50
N THR A 251 27.06 55.82 33.23
CA THR A 251 25.99 56.86 33.10
C THR A 251 24.82 56.64 32.11
N GLY A 252 23.53 56.83 32.44
CA GLY A 252 22.83 56.85 33.76
C GLY A 252 21.90 58.05 34.06
N ASP A 253 20.61 57.81 34.36
CA ASP A 253 19.69 58.69 35.14
C ASP A 253 18.53 57.88 35.80
N THR A 254 17.52 58.54 36.37
CA THR A 254 16.62 58.10 37.47
C THR A 254 15.12 58.37 37.15
N ALA A 255 14.06 58.11 37.94
CA ALA A 255 13.80 57.71 39.35
C ALA A 255 12.28 57.35 39.53
N ALA A 256 11.72 56.65 40.55
CA ALA A 256 12.25 55.78 41.62
C ALA A 256 11.11 55.08 42.43
N VAL A 257 11.32 53.82 42.87
CA VAL A 257 10.75 53.10 44.06
C VAL A 257 9.22 52.95 44.24
N ASP A 258 8.76 51.68 44.27
CA ASP A 258 7.81 51.16 45.28
C ASP A 258 8.39 49.86 45.91
N THR A 259 7.85 49.40 47.04
CA THR A 259 8.39 48.28 47.83
C THR A 259 7.55 47.01 47.73
N GLY A 260 7.73 46.25 46.65
CA GLY A 260 7.22 44.88 46.52
C GLY A 260 7.97 43.88 47.43
N ALA A 261 7.31 42.76 47.75
CA ALA A 261 7.98 41.63 48.39
C ALA A 261 8.87 40.90 47.37
N VAL A 262 10.06 40.46 47.78
CA VAL A 262 10.93 39.66 46.92
C VAL A 262 10.26 38.30 46.70
N GLN A 263 9.87 38.01 45.46
CA GLN A 263 9.43 36.68 45.07
C GLN A 263 10.61 35.71 45.27
N THR A 264 10.37 34.57 45.91
CA THR A 264 11.38 33.52 46.16
C THR A 264 10.91 32.20 45.60
N ALA A 265 11.83 31.41 45.07
CA ALA A 265 11.51 30.05 44.61
C ALA A 265 10.99 29.17 45.74
N LEU A 266 10.04 28.30 45.41
CA LEU A 266 9.43 27.33 46.31
C LEU A 266 9.66 25.92 45.78
N VAL A 267 10.46 25.13 46.49
CA VAL A 267 10.60 23.68 46.25
C VAL A 267 9.62 22.92 47.14
N VAL A 268 8.78 22.11 46.52
CA VAL A 268 7.86 21.16 47.16
C VAL A 268 8.49 19.77 47.06
N GLN A 269 8.91 19.21 48.21
CA GLN A 269 9.43 17.85 48.29
C GLN A 269 8.27 16.85 48.22
N MET A 270 8.41 15.77 47.45
CA MET A 270 7.27 14.91 47.13
C MET A 270 6.79 14.06 48.31
N GLU A 271 7.65 13.79 49.30
CA GLU A 271 7.31 13.04 50.51
C GLU A 271 6.50 13.85 51.57
N ASP A 272 6.42 15.17 51.41
CA ASP A 272 5.78 16.11 52.34
C ASP A 272 4.30 16.42 52.00
N TYR A 273 3.60 15.51 51.33
CA TYR A 273 2.17 15.65 51.01
C TYR A 273 1.28 15.74 52.26
N THR A 274 0.21 16.54 52.15
CA THR A 274 -0.83 16.76 53.16
C THR A 274 -2.03 15.82 53.00
N ALA A 275 -2.33 15.40 51.76
CA ALA A 275 -3.31 14.36 51.44
C ALA A 275 -2.87 13.54 50.21
N PHE A 276 -3.47 12.37 50.01
CA PHE A 276 -3.13 11.46 48.92
C PHE A 276 -4.31 10.53 48.57
N SER A 277 -4.27 9.95 47.37
CA SER A 277 -4.94 8.70 47.02
C SER A 277 -3.95 7.77 46.37
N ASP A 278 -3.87 6.58 46.94
CA ASP A 278 -2.98 5.48 46.60
C ASP A 278 -3.89 4.28 46.28
N LEU A 279 -3.57 3.52 45.23
CA LEU A 279 -4.42 2.43 44.75
C LEU A 279 -4.03 1.07 45.38
N ASP A 280 -2.83 0.99 45.97
CA ASP A 280 -2.27 -0.21 46.57
C ASP A 280 -2.23 -0.15 48.12
N SER A 281 -1.68 -1.19 48.74
CA SER A 281 -1.82 -1.42 50.18
C SER A 281 -0.50 -1.46 50.96
N GLY A 282 0.25 -0.36 50.93
CA GLY A 282 1.29 -0.06 51.91
C GLY A 282 2.70 0.11 51.34
N ASN A 283 3.37 1.19 51.79
CA ASN A 283 4.63 1.72 51.29
C ASN A 283 5.71 0.65 50.98
N THR A 284 5.89 0.35 49.70
CA THR A 284 6.84 -0.58 49.08
C THR A 284 8.29 -0.19 49.35
N GLY A 285 8.61 1.11 49.29
CA GLY A 285 9.93 1.64 49.67
C GLY A 285 10.18 1.59 51.18
N ASN A 286 9.11 1.57 51.99
CA ASN A 286 9.10 1.48 53.45
C ASN A 286 10.01 2.53 54.12
N ALA A 287 10.04 3.74 53.55
CA ALA A 287 10.83 4.88 54.05
C ALA A 287 9.96 6.11 54.37
N TYR A 288 10.52 7.02 55.17
CA TYR A 288 9.93 8.26 55.72
C TYR A 288 8.65 8.09 56.56
N ARG A 289 7.58 7.50 56.03
CA ARG A 289 6.23 7.48 56.63
C ARG A 289 5.63 6.06 56.72
N PHE A 290 4.42 5.97 57.29
CA PHE A 290 3.71 4.71 57.59
C PHE A 290 2.28 4.66 57.02
N ASP A 291 1.93 5.60 56.14
CA ASP A 291 0.77 5.58 55.24
C ASP A 291 1.06 4.68 54.01
N SER A 292 0.16 4.64 53.01
CA SER A 292 0.36 3.78 51.84
C SER A 292 1.45 4.26 50.88
N VAL A 293 1.59 5.58 50.67
CA VAL A 293 2.40 6.15 49.58
C VAL A 293 3.81 5.54 49.52
N ASP A 294 4.16 5.04 48.34
CA ASP A 294 5.42 4.39 48.04
C ASP A 294 6.59 5.39 48.01
N ILE A 295 7.35 5.43 49.11
CA ILE A 295 8.45 6.38 49.35
C ILE A 295 9.75 5.59 49.61
N GLU A 296 10.78 5.87 48.82
CA GLU A 296 12.16 5.37 49.02
C GLU A 296 13.16 6.50 49.27
N ALA A 297 14.38 6.15 49.70
CA ALA A 297 15.45 7.13 49.92
C ALA A 297 16.19 7.44 48.60
N THR A 298 16.21 8.72 48.21
CA THR A 298 16.78 9.12 46.92
C THR A 298 18.32 9.20 46.92
N ASN A 299 18.92 8.93 45.76
CA ASN A 299 20.34 9.13 45.47
C ASN A 299 20.61 10.49 44.78
N ASP A 300 19.58 11.31 44.56
CA ASP A 300 19.68 12.59 43.86
C ASP A 300 20.51 13.65 44.62
N ALA A 301 20.91 14.70 43.91
CA ALA A 301 21.72 15.81 44.40
C ALA A 301 21.00 16.63 45.49
N GLY A 302 21.18 16.21 46.74
CA GLY A 302 20.56 16.78 47.94
C GLY A 302 20.26 15.72 49.00
N GLY A 303 20.03 14.47 48.57
CA GLY A 303 19.39 13.45 49.39
C GLY A 303 17.94 13.80 49.71
N GLY A 304 17.36 13.09 50.68
CA GLY A 304 15.93 13.17 51.00
C GLY A 304 15.24 11.85 50.67
N PHE A 305 13.98 11.91 50.30
CA PHE A 305 13.22 10.77 49.78
C PHE A 305 12.66 11.11 48.39
N ASN A 306 12.15 10.11 47.69
CA ASN A 306 11.33 10.32 46.50
C ASN A 306 10.10 9.43 46.57
N VAL A 307 9.02 9.86 45.93
CA VAL A 307 7.90 8.97 45.62
C VAL A 307 8.30 8.11 44.41
N GLY A 308 7.84 6.87 44.38
CA GLY A 308 8.07 5.92 43.29
C GLY A 308 6.90 4.97 43.13
N TRP A 309 7.06 3.94 42.28
CA TRP A 309 6.03 2.91 42.01
C TRP A 309 4.66 3.46 41.56
N THR A 310 4.63 4.71 41.10
CA THR A 310 3.41 5.46 40.77
C THR A 310 2.51 4.73 39.78
N THR A 311 1.21 4.63 40.08
CA THR A 311 0.20 4.01 39.23
C THR A 311 -0.79 5.04 38.69
N ALA A 312 -1.11 4.95 37.39
CA ALA A 312 -2.09 5.83 36.74
C ALA A 312 -3.45 5.83 37.47
N GLY A 313 -3.91 7.02 37.89
CA GLY A 313 -5.10 7.23 38.72
C GLY A 313 -4.81 7.66 40.16
N GLU A 314 -3.56 7.57 40.62
CA GLU A 314 -3.11 8.05 41.93
C GLU A 314 -2.93 9.57 41.95
N TRP A 315 -2.93 10.16 43.15
CA TRP A 315 -2.65 11.59 43.32
C TRP A 315 -2.10 11.95 44.70
N LEU A 316 -1.33 13.05 44.74
CA LEU A 316 -0.77 13.65 45.96
C LEU A 316 -1.18 15.13 46.03
N GLU A 317 -1.48 15.63 47.23
CA GLU A 317 -1.84 17.02 47.49
C GLU A 317 -0.92 17.69 48.52
N TYR A 318 -0.64 18.98 48.30
CA TYR A 318 0.25 19.82 49.10
C TYR A 318 -0.40 21.20 49.34
N GLU A 319 -0.27 21.74 50.55
CA GLU A 319 -0.60 23.15 50.83
C GLU A 319 0.63 24.03 50.54
N VAL A 320 0.59 24.84 49.48
CA VAL A 320 1.72 25.67 49.03
C VAL A 320 1.47 27.16 49.28
N THR A 321 2.51 27.88 49.71
CA THR A 321 2.48 29.35 49.90
C THR A 321 3.34 30.01 48.83
N LEU A 322 2.70 30.47 47.76
CA LEU A 322 3.32 31.27 46.70
C LEU A 322 2.99 32.76 46.92
N SER A 323 3.89 33.64 46.50
CA SER A 323 3.61 35.08 46.46
C SER A 323 2.85 35.43 45.17
N PRO A 324 2.25 36.63 45.03
CA PRO A 324 1.68 37.04 43.76
C PRO A 324 2.80 37.30 42.73
N GLY A 325 2.64 36.78 41.51
CA GLY A 325 3.63 36.92 40.43
C GLY A 325 3.64 35.73 39.45
N LEU A 326 4.41 35.86 38.36
CA LEU A 326 4.62 34.80 37.36
C LEU A 326 5.67 33.79 37.87
N TYR A 327 5.42 32.49 37.66
CA TYR A 327 6.33 31.41 38.05
C TYR A 327 6.52 30.38 36.93
N LYS A 328 7.78 30.01 36.65
CA LYS A 328 8.14 28.81 35.89
C LYS A 328 8.05 27.59 36.79
N VAL A 329 7.38 26.53 36.33
CA VAL A 329 7.15 25.29 37.10
C VAL A 329 8.01 24.17 36.53
N THR A 330 8.85 23.56 37.35
CA THR A 330 9.69 22.42 36.97
C THR A 330 9.51 21.24 37.92
N ALA A 331 9.79 20.03 37.44
CA ALA A 331 9.75 18.79 38.22
C ALA A 331 11.04 17.99 38.06
N ARG A 332 11.42 17.29 39.14
CA ARG A 332 12.63 16.47 39.24
C ARG A 332 12.26 14.99 39.22
N VAL A 333 12.44 14.36 38.06
CA VAL A 333 11.88 13.03 37.74
C VAL A 333 12.95 12.03 37.29
N ALA A 334 12.69 10.75 37.51
CA ALA A 334 13.50 9.63 37.02
C ALA A 334 12.58 8.48 36.56
N SER A 335 12.99 7.73 35.53
CA SER A 335 12.35 6.45 35.20
C SER A 335 13.34 5.55 34.45
N GLN A 336 13.11 4.24 34.51
CA GLN A 336 13.73 3.29 33.57
C GLN A 336 12.78 2.96 32.39
N ALA A 337 11.48 3.15 32.54
CA ALA A 337 10.47 2.99 31.50
C ALA A 337 10.18 4.34 30.79
N SER A 338 9.34 4.31 29.75
CA SER A 338 8.85 5.51 29.05
C SER A 338 7.32 5.62 29.09
N THR A 339 6.69 5.04 30.12
CA THR A 339 5.24 4.96 30.36
C THR A 339 4.73 6.03 31.33
N GLY A 340 5.62 6.72 32.04
CA GLY A 340 5.26 7.68 33.08
C GLY A 340 4.64 8.96 32.53
N SER A 341 3.59 9.46 33.18
CA SER A 341 3.13 10.85 33.00
C SER A 341 2.31 11.34 34.19
N PHE A 342 2.23 12.66 34.35
CA PHE A 342 1.35 13.30 35.33
C PHE A 342 0.87 14.68 34.89
N ASN A 343 -0.23 15.13 35.50
CA ASN A 343 -0.75 16.49 35.42
C ASN A 343 -0.54 17.19 36.78
N LEU A 344 -0.17 18.47 36.76
CA LEU A 344 -0.19 19.34 37.94
C LEU A 344 -1.41 20.25 37.91
N LEU A 345 -2.03 20.45 39.07
CA LEU A 345 -3.18 21.31 39.24
C LEU A 345 -2.98 22.24 40.46
N LEU A 346 -3.39 23.51 40.35
CA LEU A 346 -3.37 24.48 41.43
C LEU A 346 -4.79 24.98 41.71
N ASP A 347 -5.25 24.85 42.95
CA ASP A 347 -6.64 25.08 43.39
C ASP A 347 -7.72 24.30 42.60
N GLY A 348 -7.31 23.31 41.79
CA GLY A 348 -8.17 22.46 40.95
C GLY A 348 -8.06 22.71 39.44
N GLU A 349 -7.42 23.80 39.01
CA GLU A 349 -7.16 24.09 37.59
C GLU A 349 -5.83 23.49 37.15
N THR A 350 -5.75 22.94 35.93
CA THR A 350 -4.51 22.30 35.42
C THR A 350 -3.48 23.37 35.02
N ILE A 351 -2.26 23.26 35.56
CA ILE A 351 -1.16 24.23 35.35
C ILE A 351 -0.05 23.72 34.42
N GLY A 352 -0.15 22.45 34.00
CA GLY A 352 0.84 21.80 33.15
C GLY A 352 0.79 20.28 33.25
N SER A 353 1.39 19.62 32.27
CA SER A 353 1.46 18.15 32.15
C SER A 353 2.86 17.74 31.70
N LEU A 354 3.36 16.60 32.18
CA LEU A 354 4.66 16.08 31.81
C LEU A 354 4.62 14.58 31.55
N SER A 355 5.12 14.18 30.39
CA SER A 355 5.48 12.79 30.09
C SER A 355 6.93 12.51 30.52
N VAL A 356 7.14 11.41 31.24
CA VAL A 356 8.42 10.98 31.80
C VAL A 356 8.97 9.81 30.97
N SER A 357 9.73 10.15 29.93
CA SER A 357 10.54 9.19 29.17
C SER A 357 11.67 8.60 30.03
N SER A 358 12.18 7.43 29.65
CA SER A 358 13.30 6.79 30.35
C SER A 358 14.50 7.73 30.52
N THR A 359 14.97 7.86 31.75
CA THR A 359 16.09 8.73 32.14
C THR A 359 17.40 7.96 32.32
N GLY A 360 17.41 6.67 31.97
CA GLY A 360 18.53 5.75 32.20
C GLY A 360 18.50 5.05 33.57
N GLY A 361 17.40 5.15 34.33
CA GLY A 361 17.19 4.36 35.55
C GLY A 361 16.36 5.08 36.62
N TRP A 362 15.73 4.31 37.51
CA TRP A 362 14.83 4.78 38.59
C TRP A 362 15.40 5.85 39.52
N GLN A 363 16.72 5.96 39.61
CA GLN A 363 17.43 6.88 40.49
C GLN A 363 18.33 7.87 39.69
N THR A 364 18.15 7.94 38.37
CA THR A 364 18.86 8.86 37.46
C THR A 364 17.99 10.09 37.19
N PHE A 365 17.96 11.04 38.13
CA PHE A 365 17.04 12.17 38.07
C PHE A 365 17.45 13.26 37.08
N VAL A 366 16.48 13.75 36.32
CA VAL A 366 16.55 14.92 35.44
C VAL A 366 15.51 15.97 35.86
N THR A 367 15.77 17.24 35.56
CA THR A 367 14.80 18.32 35.76
C THR A 367 14.11 18.63 34.43
N LYS A 368 12.80 18.80 34.45
CA LYS A 368 11.96 19.12 33.28
C LYS A 368 11.01 20.25 33.60
N THR A 369 10.80 21.17 32.65
CA THR A 369 9.71 22.16 32.73
C THR A 369 8.36 21.44 32.59
N VAL A 370 7.36 21.88 33.36
CA VAL A 370 5.99 21.35 33.34
C VAL A 370 5.00 22.42 32.82
N GLY A 371 5.29 23.70 33.04
CA GLY A 371 4.50 24.83 32.56
C GLY A 371 4.96 26.15 33.20
N SER A 372 4.16 27.20 33.02
CA SER A 372 4.27 28.49 33.72
C SER A 372 2.90 28.89 34.27
N ILE A 373 2.85 29.73 35.31
CA ILE A 373 1.60 30.20 35.91
C ILE A 373 1.75 31.58 36.55
N GLU A 374 0.80 32.49 36.27
CA GLU A 374 0.60 33.71 37.07
C GLU A 374 -0.20 33.38 38.33
N VAL A 375 0.39 33.63 39.50
CA VAL A 375 -0.25 33.43 40.79
C VAL A 375 -0.93 34.72 41.23
N GLY A 376 -2.26 34.77 41.12
CA GLY A 376 -3.05 35.86 41.69
C GLY A 376 -3.00 35.92 43.23
N PRO A 377 -3.40 37.04 43.86
CA PRO A 377 -3.25 37.26 45.30
C PRO A 377 -3.99 36.23 46.19
N GLY A 378 -3.21 35.41 46.89
CA GLY A 378 -3.63 34.42 47.88
C GLY A 378 -2.48 34.12 48.84
N ALA A 379 -2.73 33.41 49.95
CA ALA A 379 -1.72 33.12 50.97
C ALA A 379 -1.42 31.62 51.14
N VAL A 380 -2.34 30.75 50.75
CA VAL A 380 -2.17 29.29 50.66
C VAL A 380 -2.97 28.83 49.44
N ARG A 381 -2.44 27.87 48.69
CA ARG A 381 -3.03 27.22 47.51
C ARG A 381 -2.94 25.70 47.68
N THR A 382 -3.83 24.94 47.05
CA THR A 382 -3.72 23.48 46.99
C THR A 382 -3.06 23.08 45.68
N LEU A 383 -1.82 22.58 45.75
CA LEU A 383 -1.16 21.92 44.63
C LEU A 383 -1.54 20.43 44.65
N ARG A 384 -1.96 19.89 43.50
CA ARG A 384 -2.19 18.46 43.30
C ARG A 384 -1.35 17.93 42.14
N LEU A 385 -0.70 16.79 42.33
CA LEU A 385 -0.15 15.96 41.26
C LEU A 385 -1.11 14.81 41.02
N ASN A 386 -1.58 14.62 39.79
CA ASN A 386 -2.36 13.47 39.34
C ASN A 386 -1.47 12.58 38.44
N VAL A 387 -1.24 11.33 38.82
CA VAL A 387 -0.52 10.35 37.99
C VAL A 387 -1.43 9.91 36.84
N THR A 388 -0.99 10.10 35.59
CA THR A 388 -1.73 9.77 34.37
C THR A 388 -1.11 8.62 33.59
N GLY A 389 0.18 8.32 33.80
CA GLY A 389 0.88 7.14 33.30
C GLY A 389 1.82 6.59 34.36
N SER A 390 1.88 5.26 34.49
CA SER A 390 2.59 4.57 35.57
C SER A 390 4.12 4.55 35.39
N ASP A 391 4.83 4.06 36.40
CA ASP A 391 6.26 3.74 36.35
C ASP A 391 7.19 4.96 36.21
N PHE A 392 7.15 5.88 37.18
CA PHE A 392 8.23 6.85 37.39
C PHE A 392 8.48 7.13 38.88
N ASN A 393 9.63 7.75 39.15
CA ASN A 393 10.01 8.30 40.44
C ASN A 393 10.03 9.83 40.34
N ILE A 394 9.55 10.53 41.38
CA ILE A 394 9.57 12.00 41.45
C ILE A 394 10.07 12.48 42.83
N ASN A 395 11.03 13.40 42.80
CA ASN A 395 11.76 13.91 43.96
C ASN A 395 11.12 15.22 44.47
N TRP A 396 10.99 16.22 43.60
CA TRP A 396 10.40 17.52 43.93
C TRP A 396 9.77 18.24 42.73
N ILE A 397 8.97 19.26 43.03
CA ILE A 397 8.46 20.28 42.09
C ILE A 397 8.99 21.64 42.56
N GLU A 398 9.52 22.47 41.66
CA GLU A 398 10.02 23.81 41.98
C GLU A 398 9.27 24.88 41.17
N PHE A 399 8.74 25.87 41.89
CA PHE A 399 8.19 27.11 41.35
C PHE A 399 9.27 28.19 41.44
N THR A 400 9.84 28.60 40.31
CA THR A 400 10.83 29.68 40.25
C THR A 400 10.16 30.96 39.76
N PRO A 401 10.31 32.11 40.44
CA PRO A 401 9.80 33.39 39.94
C PRO A 401 10.35 33.68 38.55
N ASP A 402 9.47 34.00 37.61
CA ASP A 402 9.83 34.43 36.26
C ASP A 402 9.74 35.96 36.15
N VAL A 403 10.30 36.52 35.09
CA VAL A 403 10.26 37.95 34.80
C VAL A 403 9.52 38.18 33.49
N ASP A 404 8.67 39.19 33.48
CA ASP A 404 7.97 39.78 32.35
C ASP A 404 8.30 41.28 32.44
N SER A 405 9.08 41.79 31.48
CA SER A 405 9.71 43.11 31.55
C SER A 405 8.92 44.26 30.90
N ASP A 406 8.03 43.99 29.94
CA ASP A 406 7.14 44.98 29.33
C ASP A 406 5.66 44.83 29.70
N GLY A 407 5.27 43.68 30.28
CA GLY A 407 3.99 43.47 30.97
C GLY A 407 2.90 42.87 30.09
N ASP A 408 3.27 42.11 29.06
CA ASP A 408 2.33 41.55 28.08
C ASP A 408 1.70 40.20 28.51
N GLY A 409 2.34 39.48 29.44
CA GLY A 409 1.92 38.18 29.95
C GLY A 409 2.81 36.99 29.57
N VAL A 410 3.85 37.18 28.74
CA VAL A 410 4.88 36.19 28.40
C VAL A 410 6.14 36.43 29.27
N SER A 411 6.99 35.41 29.46
CA SER A 411 8.24 35.59 30.22
C SER A 411 9.39 36.08 29.33
N ASP A 412 10.29 36.91 29.87
CA ASP A 412 11.56 37.37 29.24
C ASP A 412 12.43 36.22 28.69
N ALA A 413 12.17 34.97 29.09
CA ALA A 413 12.90 33.78 28.65
C ALA A 413 12.22 33.02 27.49
N ASP A 414 10.94 33.27 27.25
CA ASP A 414 10.12 32.63 26.22
C ASP A 414 9.57 33.65 25.17
N ASP A 415 9.62 34.94 25.48
CA ASP A 415 9.32 36.09 24.60
C ASP A 415 10.42 36.35 23.53
N LEU A 416 10.00 36.81 22.35
CA LEU A 416 10.85 37.17 21.22
C LEU A 416 10.69 38.64 20.76
N CYS A 417 9.79 39.40 21.39
CA CYS A 417 9.29 40.70 20.96
C CYS A 417 9.33 41.81 22.04
N SER A 418 10.10 41.60 23.12
CA SER A 418 10.42 42.36 24.38
C SER A 418 10.30 43.91 24.49
N ASN A 419 9.52 44.57 23.65
CA ASN A 419 9.13 45.99 23.73
C ASN A 419 7.68 46.15 23.22
N THR A 420 6.81 45.17 23.43
CA THR A 420 5.43 45.15 22.94
C THR A 420 4.60 46.23 23.65
N ALA A 421 3.62 46.80 22.94
CA ALA A 421 2.88 47.96 23.43
C ALA A 421 1.83 47.58 24.51
N GLU A 422 1.77 48.33 25.61
CA GLU A 422 0.81 48.14 26.71
C GLU A 422 -0.64 48.08 26.19
N GLY A 423 -1.23 46.87 26.14
CA GLY A 423 -2.58 46.62 25.64
C GLY A 423 -2.69 46.19 24.16
N ALA A 424 -1.58 45.84 23.51
CA ALA A 424 -1.58 45.08 22.26
C ALA A 424 -2.25 43.70 22.42
N VAL A 425 -2.62 43.08 21.30
CA VAL A 425 -3.05 41.67 21.28
C VAL A 425 -1.85 40.84 20.81
N ILE A 426 -1.40 39.91 21.65
CA ILE A 426 -0.15 39.18 21.43
C ILE A 426 -0.39 37.73 21.01
N ASP A 427 0.59 37.15 20.33
CA ASP A 427 0.69 35.72 20.11
C ASP A 427 1.40 34.99 21.28
N THR A 428 1.72 33.71 21.11
CA THR A 428 2.41 32.90 22.14
C THR A 428 3.92 33.18 22.26
N LEU A 429 4.44 34.19 21.58
CA LEU A 429 5.86 34.56 21.50
C LEU A 429 6.10 36.03 21.95
N GLY A 430 5.09 36.68 22.53
CA GLY A 430 5.12 38.08 22.98
C GLY A 430 4.93 39.10 21.85
N CYS A 431 4.58 38.66 20.63
CA CYS A 431 4.56 39.53 19.46
C CYS A 431 3.15 40.07 19.18
N GLU A 432 3.03 41.40 19.01
CA GLU A 432 1.79 42.06 18.59
C GLU A 432 1.30 41.50 17.24
N PHE A 433 0.10 40.89 17.24
CA PHE A 433 -0.57 40.45 16.01
C PHE A 433 -1.78 41.33 15.70
N VAL A 434 -1.91 41.71 14.44
CA VAL A 434 -3.09 42.44 13.95
C VAL A 434 -4.26 41.45 13.88
N GLN A 435 -5.37 41.75 14.55
CA GLN A 435 -6.60 40.97 14.39
C GLN A 435 -7.17 41.20 12.98
N VAL A 436 -6.78 40.31 12.07
CA VAL A 436 -7.19 40.29 10.66
C VAL A 436 -8.71 40.36 10.54
N LYS A 437 -9.19 41.41 9.88
CA LYS A 437 -10.59 41.58 9.48
C LYS A 437 -10.86 40.93 8.14
N THR A 438 -12.11 40.59 7.87
CA THR A 438 -12.51 39.91 6.63
C THR A 438 -13.39 40.83 5.79
N GLU A 439 -12.78 41.73 5.01
CA GLU A 439 -13.47 42.66 4.10
C GLU A 439 -14.08 41.97 2.88
N VAL A 440 -13.45 40.88 2.42
CA VAL A 440 -13.81 40.18 1.19
C VAL A 440 -14.05 38.70 1.50
N SER A 441 -14.98 38.08 0.80
CA SER A 441 -15.22 36.64 0.83
C SER A 441 -15.70 36.19 -0.55
N SER A 442 -16.11 34.94 -0.69
CA SER A 442 -16.65 34.39 -1.94
C SER A 442 -17.91 33.58 -1.69
N ALA A 443 -18.88 33.70 -2.60
CA ALA A 443 -20.11 32.93 -2.60
C ALA A 443 -20.64 32.84 -4.03
N ASN A 444 -21.15 31.66 -4.41
CA ASN A 444 -21.78 31.45 -5.72
C ASN A 444 -20.88 31.95 -6.88
N GLU A 445 -19.65 31.42 -6.92
CA GLU A 445 -18.63 31.59 -7.97
C GLU A 445 -18.10 33.03 -8.20
N ARG A 446 -18.32 33.95 -7.26
CA ARG A 446 -17.79 35.33 -7.33
C ARG A 446 -17.41 35.90 -5.96
N LEU A 447 -16.66 37.00 -5.97
CA LEU A 447 -16.38 37.79 -4.78
C LEU A 447 -17.65 38.44 -4.22
N VAL A 448 -17.75 38.42 -2.89
CA VAL A 448 -18.77 39.11 -2.10
C VAL A 448 -18.12 39.86 -0.93
N GLY A 449 -18.85 40.80 -0.31
CA GLY A 449 -18.39 41.43 0.93
C GLY A 449 -18.22 40.38 2.04
N GLY A 450 -17.07 40.40 2.72
CA GLY A 450 -16.80 39.54 3.87
C GLY A 450 -17.53 40.00 5.15
N PRO A 451 -17.49 39.20 6.24
CA PRO A 451 -18.18 39.47 7.51
C PRO A 451 -17.97 40.87 8.11
N ASP A 452 -16.77 41.44 7.97
CA ASP A 452 -16.42 42.76 8.56
C ASP A 452 -16.67 43.94 7.62
N SER A 453 -17.15 43.66 6.40
CA SER A 453 -17.41 44.67 5.37
C SER A 453 -18.71 45.46 5.59
N LEU A 454 -18.89 46.55 4.83
CA LEU A 454 -20.08 47.40 4.90
C LEU A 454 -21.40 46.67 4.59
N THR A 455 -21.35 45.67 3.71
CA THR A 455 -22.51 44.89 3.26
C THR A 455 -22.09 43.43 2.99
N PRO A 456 -21.98 42.59 4.04
CA PRO A 456 -21.56 41.20 3.90
C PRO A 456 -22.51 40.39 3.00
N GLY A 457 -21.96 39.51 2.16
CA GLY A 457 -22.71 38.67 1.21
C GLY A 457 -23.26 39.37 -0.04
N HIS A 458 -23.04 40.68 -0.21
CA HIS A 458 -23.35 41.38 -1.46
C HIS A 458 -22.21 41.25 -2.48
N THR A 459 -22.56 41.07 -3.75
CA THR A 459 -21.61 40.91 -4.87
C THR A 459 -20.61 42.07 -4.98
N LEU A 460 -19.35 41.76 -5.29
CA LEU A 460 -18.29 42.73 -5.55
C LEU A 460 -17.95 42.85 -7.05
N TYR A 461 -17.61 44.07 -7.43
CA TYR A 461 -17.40 44.49 -8.80
C TYR A 461 -16.09 45.28 -8.96
N VAL A 462 -15.58 45.32 -10.18
CA VAL A 462 -14.40 46.10 -10.61
C VAL A 462 -14.76 47.05 -11.75
N PHE A 463 -14.02 48.17 -11.83
CA PHE A 463 -14.23 49.24 -12.82
C PHE A 463 -13.12 49.23 -13.86
N ASP A 464 -13.44 49.39 -15.15
CA ASP A 464 -12.41 49.38 -16.21
C ASP A 464 -11.58 50.65 -16.27
N ASN A 465 -12.14 51.79 -15.83
CA ASN A 465 -11.41 53.06 -15.84
C ASN A 465 -10.35 53.15 -14.72
N ASP A 466 -10.39 52.25 -13.73
CA ASP A 466 -9.35 52.15 -12.71
C ASP A 466 -8.02 51.63 -13.29
N ALA A 467 -8.04 50.91 -14.42
CA ALA A 467 -6.83 50.48 -15.13
C ALA A 467 -5.93 51.67 -15.61
N GLY A 468 -6.45 52.90 -15.57
CA GLY A 468 -5.69 54.12 -15.78
C GLY A 468 -5.02 54.71 -14.52
N THR A 469 -5.21 54.10 -13.35
CA THR A 469 -4.86 54.66 -12.03
C THR A 469 -4.13 53.64 -11.14
N PRO A 470 -2.88 53.26 -11.45
CA PRO A 470 -2.15 52.23 -10.68
C PRO A 470 -2.02 52.59 -9.20
N GLY A 471 -2.36 51.65 -8.31
CA GLY A 471 -2.33 51.85 -6.85
C GLY A 471 -3.42 52.76 -6.28
N GLY A 472 -4.47 53.08 -7.06
CA GLY A 472 -5.55 53.97 -6.65
C GLY A 472 -6.87 53.72 -7.40
N SER A 473 -7.84 54.60 -7.19
CA SER A 473 -9.20 54.50 -7.74
C SER A 473 -9.54 55.73 -8.58
N ALA A 474 -10.16 55.54 -9.74
CA ALA A 474 -10.82 56.59 -10.51
C ALA A 474 -12.28 56.83 -10.06
N CYS A 475 -12.89 55.86 -9.37
CA CYS A 475 -14.24 55.96 -8.82
C CYS A 475 -14.27 56.70 -7.46
N ASN A 476 -14.09 58.02 -7.51
CA ASN A 476 -14.12 58.88 -6.32
C ASN A 476 -15.37 59.77 -6.24
N ASN A 477 -15.61 60.35 -5.07
CA ASN A 477 -16.70 61.30 -4.81
C ASN A 477 -18.09 60.73 -5.18
N GLY A 478 -18.76 61.30 -6.18
CA GLY A 478 -20.10 60.89 -6.61
C GLY A 478 -20.15 59.49 -7.24
N CYS A 479 -19.04 58.98 -7.75
CA CYS A 479 -18.96 57.59 -8.24
C CYS A 479 -19.10 56.60 -7.07
N ALA A 480 -18.32 56.82 -6.00
CA ALA A 480 -18.37 56.05 -4.75
C ALA A 480 -19.72 56.13 -3.99
N THR A 481 -20.66 56.97 -4.44
CA THR A 481 -22.04 57.00 -3.91
C THR A 481 -22.96 55.98 -4.59
N SER A 482 -22.65 55.58 -5.82
CA SER A 482 -23.35 54.50 -6.55
C SER A 482 -22.60 53.18 -6.51
N TRP A 483 -21.28 53.24 -6.29
CA TRP A 483 -20.39 52.09 -6.18
C TRP A 483 -19.55 52.21 -4.90
N PRO A 484 -20.08 51.89 -3.71
CA PRO A 484 -19.35 52.04 -2.46
C PRO A 484 -18.07 51.17 -2.46
N PRO A 485 -16.88 51.72 -2.14
CA PRO A 485 -15.65 50.95 -2.09
C PRO A 485 -15.67 49.96 -0.92
N VAL A 486 -15.02 48.81 -1.10
CA VAL A 486 -14.66 47.90 0.00
C VAL A 486 -13.51 48.53 0.78
N LEU A 487 -13.78 49.09 1.97
CA LEU A 487 -12.77 49.77 2.79
C LEU A 487 -12.02 48.79 3.70
N VAL A 488 -10.74 49.06 3.93
CA VAL A 488 -9.83 48.29 4.79
C VAL A 488 -9.49 49.12 6.04
N GLU A 489 -9.59 48.55 7.23
CA GLU A 489 -9.39 49.27 8.50
C GLU A 489 -8.12 48.85 9.28
N ASP A 490 -7.67 47.61 9.09
CA ASP A 490 -6.55 46.92 9.76
C ASP A 490 -5.26 46.89 8.91
N ALA A 491 -5.12 47.92 8.07
CA ALA A 491 -4.05 48.15 7.10
C ALA A 491 -4.09 47.28 5.83
N GLU A 492 -4.25 45.96 5.87
CA GLU A 492 -4.21 45.11 4.66
C GLU A 492 -5.52 44.37 4.38
N ALA A 493 -5.89 44.26 3.10
CA ALA A 493 -7.16 43.68 2.67
C ALA A 493 -7.18 42.14 2.79
N SER A 494 -8.20 41.58 3.48
CA SER A 494 -8.19 40.14 3.78
C SER A 494 -9.50 39.39 3.47
N GLY A 495 -9.37 38.05 3.47
CA GLY A 495 -10.49 37.10 3.41
C GLY A 495 -10.56 36.21 2.17
N VAL A 496 -9.80 36.51 1.12
CA VAL A 496 -9.49 35.62 -0.02
C VAL A 496 -8.05 35.84 -0.50
N SER A 497 -7.50 34.93 -1.30
CA SER A 497 -6.21 35.14 -1.97
C SER A 497 -6.32 36.15 -3.14
N GLY A 498 -5.17 36.65 -3.62
CA GLY A 498 -5.11 37.65 -4.70
C GLY A 498 -5.49 39.08 -4.30
N LEU A 499 -5.68 39.35 -3.00
CA LEU A 499 -5.97 40.68 -2.47
C LEU A 499 -4.72 41.56 -2.34
N SER A 500 -4.98 42.87 -2.35
CA SER A 500 -4.03 43.97 -2.29
C SER A 500 -4.73 45.23 -1.77
N THR A 501 -3.97 46.20 -1.27
CA THR A 501 -4.54 47.42 -0.68
C THR A 501 -4.14 48.66 -1.48
N ILE A 502 -5.12 49.50 -1.84
CA ILE A 502 -4.90 50.79 -2.51
C ILE A 502 -5.23 51.98 -1.59
N GLU A 503 -4.60 53.13 -1.84
CA GLU A 503 -4.94 54.40 -1.18
C GLU A 503 -5.83 55.25 -2.11
N ARG A 504 -6.92 55.80 -1.56
CA ARG A 504 -7.91 56.60 -2.31
C ARG A 504 -7.62 58.11 -2.20
N ASP A 505 -8.18 58.90 -3.12
CA ASP A 505 -8.08 60.39 -3.15
C ASP A 505 -8.45 61.09 -1.82
N ASP A 506 -9.23 60.42 -0.98
CA ASP A 506 -9.73 60.90 0.32
C ASP A 506 -8.89 60.41 1.53
N GLY A 507 -7.84 59.61 1.29
CA GLY A 507 -6.96 59.04 2.32
C GLY A 507 -7.51 57.78 2.99
N SER A 508 -8.61 57.20 2.51
CA SER A 508 -9.07 55.87 2.94
C SER A 508 -8.36 54.75 2.17
N ARG A 509 -8.19 53.59 2.81
CA ARG A 509 -7.69 52.36 2.17
C ARG A 509 -8.85 51.55 1.60
N GLN A 510 -8.65 50.92 0.45
CA GLN A 510 -9.63 50.08 -0.22
C GLN A 510 -9.00 48.75 -0.69
N ALA A 511 -9.76 47.67 -0.57
CA ALA A 511 -9.39 46.36 -1.07
C ALA A 511 -9.42 46.34 -2.61
N ALA A 512 -8.41 45.69 -3.19
CA ALA A 512 -8.26 45.45 -4.61
C ALA A 512 -7.88 43.97 -4.85
N HIS A 513 -8.40 43.36 -5.91
CA HIS A 513 -8.07 41.98 -6.29
C HIS A 513 -7.35 42.02 -7.65
N ASN A 514 -6.14 41.44 -7.72
CA ASN A 514 -5.24 41.55 -8.88
C ASN A 514 -5.08 43.01 -9.35
N ASP A 515 -4.67 43.91 -8.44
CA ASP A 515 -4.53 45.37 -8.62
C ASP A 515 -5.82 46.14 -9.03
N ARG A 516 -6.99 45.48 -9.12
CA ARG A 516 -8.27 46.13 -9.47
C ARG A 516 -9.09 46.47 -8.21
N PRO A 517 -9.41 47.75 -7.92
CA PRO A 517 -10.20 48.13 -6.74
C PRO A 517 -11.60 47.50 -6.73
N LEU A 518 -12.03 47.02 -5.56
CA LEU A 518 -13.31 46.32 -5.34
C LEU A 518 -14.40 47.25 -4.81
N TYR A 519 -15.59 47.14 -5.37
CA TYR A 519 -16.76 47.95 -5.00
C TYR A 519 -18.02 47.10 -4.84
N PHE A 520 -18.87 47.50 -3.90
CA PHE A 520 -20.29 47.13 -3.89
C PHE A 520 -21.06 47.92 -4.95
N TYR A 521 -22.27 47.47 -5.31
CA TYR A 521 -23.19 48.25 -6.15
C TYR A 521 -24.42 48.69 -5.37
N ALA A 522 -24.71 49.99 -5.34
CA ALA A 522 -25.87 50.55 -4.63
C ALA A 522 -27.24 50.24 -5.30
N GLY A 523 -27.24 49.50 -6.42
CA GLY A 523 -28.44 48.95 -7.04
C GLY A 523 -28.79 47.54 -6.56
N ASP A 524 -27.87 46.85 -5.88
CA ASP A 524 -28.12 45.52 -5.29
C ASP A 524 -28.83 45.65 -3.94
N SER A 525 -29.91 44.90 -3.80
CA SER A 525 -30.93 45.03 -2.74
C SER A 525 -31.02 43.80 -1.83
N SER A 526 -30.50 42.68 -2.30
CA SER A 526 -30.36 41.40 -1.60
C SER A 526 -28.89 40.97 -1.60
N VAL A 527 -28.51 40.08 -0.68
CA VAL A 527 -27.35 39.20 -0.92
C VAL A 527 -27.62 38.37 -2.18
N ASP A 528 -26.56 37.99 -2.89
CA ASP A 528 -26.61 37.35 -4.22
C ASP A 528 -27.21 38.13 -5.40
N ASP A 529 -27.67 39.38 -5.22
CA ASP A 529 -28.00 40.26 -6.34
C ASP A 529 -26.74 40.55 -7.20
N THR A 530 -26.88 40.56 -8.53
CA THR A 530 -25.79 40.76 -9.52
C THR A 530 -26.06 41.93 -10.48
N ASN A 531 -26.88 42.91 -10.09
CA ASN A 531 -27.41 43.96 -10.99
C ASN A 531 -26.36 45.00 -11.43
N GLY A 532 -25.14 44.96 -10.89
CA GLY A 532 -24.01 45.78 -11.32
C GLY A 532 -23.32 45.24 -12.59
N GLU A 533 -23.58 43.99 -12.96
CA GLU A 533 -22.90 43.32 -14.07
C GLU A 533 -23.17 43.99 -15.43
N GLY A 534 -22.10 44.30 -16.16
CA GLY A 534 -22.14 44.99 -17.44
C GLY A 534 -22.69 46.43 -17.39
N VAL A 535 -22.88 47.04 -16.21
CA VAL A 535 -23.50 48.37 -16.10
C VAL A 535 -22.67 49.42 -16.82
N GLY A 536 -23.27 50.04 -17.84
CA GLY A 536 -22.58 51.00 -18.71
C GLY A 536 -21.49 50.39 -19.61
N GLY A 537 -21.29 49.07 -19.60
CA GLY A 537 -20.26 48.36 -20.35
C GLY A 537 -18.83 48.59 -19.85
N VAL A 538 -18.66 48.92 -18.56
CA VAL A 538 -17.37 49.24 -17.91
C VAL A 538 -17.26 48.77 -16.45
N TRP A 539 -18.27 48.05 -15.96
CA TRP A 539 -18.39 47.50 -14.61
C TRP A 539 -18.69 46.02 -14.72
N TRP A 540 -17.94 45.20 -13.97
CA TRP A 540 -17.97 43.74 -14.08
C TRP A 540 -17.89 43.11 -12.69
N LEU A 541 -18.63 42.03 -12.44
CA LEU A 541 -18.42 41.22 -11.24
C LEU A 541 -17.05 40.51 -11.30
N VAL A 542 -16.52 40.09 -10.15
CA VAL A 542 -15.25 39.35 -10.08
C VAL A 542 -15.51 37.87 -9.84
N PRO A 543 -15.32 36.97 -10.83
CA PRO A 543 -15.39 35.53 -10.61
C PRO A 543 -14.31 35.08 -9.61
N HIS A 544 -14.69 34.27 -8.63
CA HIS A 544 -13.82 33.79 -7.56
C HIS A 544 -14.50 32.62 -6.83
N GLY A 545 -13.75 31.59 -6.48
CA GLY A 545 -14.30 30.26 -6.23
C GLY A 545 -14.16 29.32 -7.42
N VAL A 546 -13.48 29.76 -8.49
CA VAL A 546 -12.83 28.89 -9.47
C VAL A 546 -11.61 28.24 -8.79
N LEU A 547 -11.88 27.29 -7.89
CA LEU A 547 -10.96 26.19 -7.52
C LEU A 547 -9.52 26.60 -7.10
N GLY A 548 -9.43 27.73 -6.38
CA GLY A 548 -8.36 28.06 -5.42
C GLY A 548 -6.95 28.34 -5.96
N GLU A 549 -6.04 28.69 -5.03
CA GLU A 549 -4.64 28.32 -5.19
C GLU A 549 -4.54 26.81 -4.97
N LEU A 550 -3.93 26.08 -5.91
CA LEU A 550 -3.72 24.64 -5.74
C LEU A 550 -2.74 24.37 -4.60
N ARG A 551 -3.20 23.66 -3.57
CA ARG A 551 -2.36 23.24 -2.44
C ARG A 551 -1.71 21.90 -2.76
N VAL A 552 -0.38 21.89 -2.85
CA VAL A 552 0.44 20.70 -3.13
C VAL A 552 0.06 19.53 -2.23
N LEU A 553 -0.04 18.32 -2.78
CA LEU A 553 -0.48 17.14 -2.02
C LEU A 553 0.52 16.77 -0.93
N PHE A 554 1.83 16.97 -1.19
CA PHE A 554 2.93 16.72 -0.27
C PHE A 554 3.95 17.88 -0.31
N ASP A 555 4.58 18.14 0.84
CA ASP A 555 5.41 19.32 1.13
C ASP A 555 6.53 19.00 2.15
N GLU A 556 7.34 19.99 2.52
CA GLU A 556 8.43 19.82 3.49
C GLU A 556 7.99 19.47 4.93
N PHE A 557 6.68 19.48 5.21
CA PHE A 557 6.07 19.09 6.49
C PHE A 557 5.50 17.67 6.46
N THR A 558 5.50 17.02 5.30
CA THR A 558 4.94 15.68 5.10
C THR A 558 5.79 14.61 5.79
N THR A 559 5.15 13.72 6.56
CA THR A 559 5.87 12.65 7.27
C THR A 559 6.39 11.60 6.30
N LEU A 560 7.72 11.58 6.10
CA LEU A 560 8.40 10.63 5.21
C LEU A 560 8.71 9.31 5.91
N GLN A 561 8.50 8.19 5.21
CA GLN A 561 9.10 6.89 5.58
C GLN A 561 10.63 6.93 5.40
N PRO A 562 11.43 6.10 6.10
CA PRO A 562 12.88 6.03 5.90
C PRO A 562 13.26 5.67 4.46
N ASP A 563 14.32 6.28 3.93
CA ASP A 563 14.75 6.05 2.54
C ASP A 563 15.20 4.61 2.27
N THR A 564 14.89 4.12 1.08
CA THR A 564 15.28 2.79 0.58
C THR A 564 16.78 2.70 0.28
N GLN A 565 17.48 3.83 0.19
CA GLN A 565 18.93 3.89 0.15
C GLN A 565 19.44 5.09 0.95
N SER A 566 20.53 4.94 1.70
CA SER A 566 21.15 6.01 2.47
C SER A 566 22.67 5.84 2.53
N GLU A 567 23.40 6.96 2.56
CA GLU A 567 24.85 6.95 2.76
C GLU A 567 25.21 7.15 4.23
N THR A 568 26.28 6.49 4.68
CA THR A 568 26.90 6.69 5.99
C THR A 568 28.40 6.96 5.84
N ASP A 569 29.05 7.38 6.93
CA ASP A 569 30.52 7.54 6.98
C ASP A 569 31.31 6.26 6.64
N ALA A 570 30.67 5.08 6.72
CA ALA A 570 31.34 3.77 6.64
C ALA A 570 30.79 2.82 5.57
N ALA A 571 29.58 3.05 5.05
CA ALA A 571 28.92 2.19 4.06
C ALA A 571 27.83 2.91 3.28
N LEU A 572 27.49 2.37 2.10
CA LEU A 572 26.20 2.59 1.44
C LEU A 572 25.21 1.55 1.99
N VAL A 573 24.03 1.99 2.42
CA VAL A 573 22.98 1.11 2.99
C VAL A 573 21.78 1.12 2.05
N THR A 574 21.37 -0.05 1.56
CA THR A 574 20.18 -0.23 0.71
C THR A 574 19.19 -1.15 1.41
N ARG A 575 17.91 -0.77 1.48
CA ARG A 575 16.85 -1.43 2.25
C ARG A 575 15.57 -1.56 1.43
N PHE A 576 15.04 -2.78 1.37
CA PHE A 576 13.90 -3.13 0.55
C PHE A 576 13.18 -4.37 1.11
N SER A 577 12.03 -4.73 0.53
CA SER A 577 11.26 -5.94 0.85
C SER A 577 11.21 -6.92 -0.33
N ASP A 578 10.92 -8.20 -0.06
CA ASP A 578 10.67 -9.23 -1.08
C ASP A 578 9.50 -10.16 -0.70
N ARG A 579 8.89 -10.78 -1.72
CA ARG A 579 7.77 -11.72 -1.62
C ARG A 579 8.25 -13.18 -1.73
N PRO A 580 7.45 -14.17 -1.28
CA PRO A 580 7.77 -15.57 -1.54
C PRO A 580 7.49 -15.92 -3.01
N ARG A 581 8.28 -16.87 -3.55
CA ARG A 581 8.08 -17.54 -4.85
C ARG A 581 8.18 -19.06 -4.70
N THR A 582 7.53 -19.79 -5.58
CA THR A 582 7.54 -21.27 -5.64
C THR A 582 8.75 -21.83 -6.38
N ARG A 583 9.37 -21.04 -7.26
CA ARG A 583 10.48 -21.45 -8.14
C ARG A 583 11.62 -20.42 -8.17
N HIS A 584 12.78 -20.82 -8.69
CA HIS A 584 13.89 -19.91 -8.99
C HIS A 584 13.55 -19.00 -10.16
N ALA A 585 13.79 -17.70 -10.02
CA ALA A 585 13.48 -16.73 -11.07
C ALA A 585 14.38 -16.82 -12.33
N ARG A 586 15.29 -17.79 -12.38
CA ARG A 586 16.12 -18.15 -13.53
C ARG A 586 15.68 -19.44 -14.23
N GLU A 587 14.72 -20.19 -13.67
CA GLU A 587 14.29 -21.48 -14.22
C GLU A 587 13.26 -21.31 -15.34
N ASP A 588 13.67 -20.63 -16.44
CA ASP A 588 12.88 -20.35 -17.67
C ASP A 588 12.23 -21.60 -18.29
N GLU A 589 12.87 -22.74 -18.02
CA GLU A 589 12.52 -24.09 -18.44
C GLU A 589 11.50 -24.83 -17.52
N PHE A 590 11.09 -24.25 -16.38
CA PHE A 590 10.15 -24.84 -15.41
C PHE A 590 8.99 -23.89 -15.09
N GLN A 591 8.12 -23.74 -16.07
CA GLN A 591 7.23 -22.59 -16.20
C GLN A 591 6.04 -22.55 -15.22
N SER A 592 5.26 -23.63 -15.05
CA SER A 592 4.02 -23.68 -14.26
C SER A 592 4.13 -23.38 -12.74
N TYR A 593 5.28 -22.90 -12.27
CA TYR A 593 5.66 -22.80 -10.86
C TYR A 593 5.98 -21.37 -10.37
N ASP A 594 5.73 -20.30 -11.13
CA ASP A 594 5.81 -18.94 -10.57
C ASP A 594 4.48 -18.20 -10.74
N HIS A 595 3.87 -17.87 -9.60
CA HIS A 595 2.59 -17.19 -9.46
C HIS A 595 2.44 -16.68 -8.01
N TYR A 596 1.36 -15.98 -7.70
CA TYR A 596 1.03 -15.62 -6.31
C TYR A 596 0.50 -16.83 -5.52
N ILE A 597 1.44 -17.56 -4.92
CA ILE A 597 1.24 -18.79 -4.14
C ILE A 597 0.09 -18.74 -3.12
N LYS A 598 -0.54 -19.90 -2.86
CA LYS A 598 -1.52 -20.04 -1.76
C LYS A 598 -0.88 -19.55 -0.44
N PHE A 599 -1.62 -18.72 0.31
CA PHE A 599 -1.21 -18.09 1.57
C PHE A 599 -0.06 -17.07 1.49
N TYR A 600 0.26 -16.47 0.33
CA TYR A 600 1.36 -15.48 0.21
C TYR A 600 1.39 -14.39 1.30
N PHE A 601 0.24 -14.00 1.85
CA PHE A 601 0.05 -12.96 2.86
C PHE A 601 0.22 -13.39 4.33
N GLU A 602 0.41 -14.67 4.67
CA GLU A 602 0.51 -15.12 6.08
C GLU A 602 1.98 -15.31 6.52
N ASP A 603 2.62 -14.24 7.00
CA ASP A 603 3.96 -14.23 7.61
C ASP A 603 5.15 -14.60 6.67
N ARG A 604 4.94 -14.55 5.34
CA ARG A 604 5.92 -14.93 4.29
C ARG A 604 6.65 -13.76 3.60
N SER A 605 6.53 -12.52 4.08
CA SER A 605 7.37 -11.43 3.58
C SER A 605 8.77 -11.48 4.19
N SER A 606 9.78 -11.06 3.44
CA SER A 606 11.12 -10.77 4.00
C SER A 606 11.55 -9.33 3.74
N ASN A 607 12.40 -8.80 4.63
CA ASN A 607 12.93 -7.44 4.56
C ASN A 607 14.46 -7.54 4.53
N ILE A 608 15.10 -6.94 3.53
CA ILE A 608 16.51 -7.16 3.22
C ILE A 608 17.25 -5.82 3.25
N GLU A 609 18.35 -5.78 4.02
CA GLU A 609 19.26 -4.65 4.15
C GLU A 609 20.64 -5.09 3.64
N ILE A 610 21.20 -4.36 2.68
CA ILE A 610 22.56 -4.53 2.18
C ILE A 610 23.39 -3.35 2.68
N VAL A 611 24.42 -3.65 3.48
CA VAL A 611 25.43 -2.72 3.98
C VAL A 611 26.72 -2.95 3.21
N ASP A 612 26.94 -2.12 2.19
CA ASP A 612 28.12 -2.14 1.34
C ASP A 612 29.20 -1.20 1.90
N TYR A 613 30.20 -1.77 2.57
CA TYR A 613 31.34 -1.02 3.08
C TYR A 613 32.35 -0.70 1.97
N VAL A 614 32.36 -1.45 0.85
CA VAL A 614 33.27 -1.23 -0.29
C VAL A 614 32.95 0.13 -0.95
N ALA A 615 31.68 0.52 -0.99
CA ALA A 615 31.21 1.85 -1.39
C ALA A 615 31.95 3.01 -0.71
N LYS A 616 32.39 2.84 0.55
CA LYS A 616 33.14 3.84 1.33
C LYS A 616 34.60 3.45 1.61
N GLY A 617 35.15 2.48 0.86
CA GLY A 617 36.56 2.08 0.93
C GLY A 617 36.90 1.03 1.99
N GLY A 618 35.89 0.36 2.55
CA GLY A 618 36.03 -0.93 3.24
C GLY A 618 36.21 -2.10 2.26
N ASP A 619 36.08 -3.33 2.77
CA ASP A 619 36.44 -4.56 2.04
C ASP A 619 35.34 -5.63 2.01
N LYS A 620 34.15 -5.36 2.55
CA LYS A 620 33.07 -6.36 2.71
C LYS A 620 31.68 -5.83 2.35
N ILE A 621 30.79 -6.78 2.04
CA ILE A 621 29.34 -6.58 2.02
C ILE A 621 28.74 -7.43 3.15
N GLU A 622 27.79 -6.85 3.86
CA GLU A 622 26.98 -7.48 4.90
C GLU A 622 25.50 -7.37 4.48
N MET A 623 24.77 -8.48 4.48
CA MET A 623 23.36 -8.52 4.17
C MET A 623 22.59 -9.03 5.39
N ASN A 624 21.71 -8.19 5.93
CA ASN A 624 20.83 -8.50 7.03
C ASN A 624 19.43 -8.80 6.48
N VAL A 625 18.85 -9.93 6.86
CA VAL A 625 17.52 -10.37 6.41
C VAL A 625 16.61 -10.53 7.63
N ARG A 626 15.39 -10.01 7.52
CA ARG A 626 14.32 -10.18 8.51
C ARG A 626 13.17 -10.98 7.90
N THR A 627 12.56 -11.84 8.69
CA THR A 627 11.34 -12.59 8.34
C THR A 627 10.37 -12.60 9.52
N ILE A 628 9.06 -12.66 9.24
CA ILE A 628 8.02 -12.72 10.28
C ILE A 628 7.94 -14.14 10.86
N PHE A 629 7.89 -15.15 9.99
CA PHE A 629 8.05 -16.55 10.39
C PHE A 629 9.54 -16.96 10.43
N PRO A 630 10.00 -17.80 11.37
CA PRO A 630 11.40 -18.23 11.41
C PRO A 630 11.77 -19.14 10.24
N LEU A 631 12.95 -18.93 9.67
CA LEU A 631 13.59 -19.83 8.71
C LEU A 631 14.27 -21.02 9.40
N ASP A 632 14.39 -22.15 8.69
CA ASP A 632 14.99 -23.37 9.21
C ASP A 632 16.51 -23.20 9.48
N PRO A 633 17.03 -23.64 10.64
CA PRO A 633 18.42 -23.41 11.05
C PRO A 633 19.49 -24.16 10.24
N VAL A 634 19.14 -25.06 9.32
CA VAL A 634 20.07 -25.67 8.35
C VAL A 634 19.74 -25.32 6.90
N GLN A 635 18.68 -24.55 6.66
CA GLN A 635 18.12 -24.27 5.33
C GLN A 635 17.77 -22.80 5.06
N ALA A 636 18.04 -21.86 5.98
CA ALA A 636 17.97 -20.41 5.75
C ALA A 636 19.04 -19.93 4.73
N GLU A 637 18.93 -20.38 3.47
CA GLU A 637 19.91 -20.14 2.42
C GLU A 637 19.86 -18.71 1.87
N ASN A 638 21.03 -18.19 1.55
CA ASN A 638 21.21 -16.94 0.84
C ASN A 638 22.32 -17.13 -0.19
N ARG A 639 22.01 -16.89 -1.47
CA ARG A 639 22.78 -17.34 -2.64
C ARG A 639 23.36 -16.13 -3.37
N TRP A 640 24.69 -16.02 -3.45
CA TRP A 640 25.39 -14.86 -4.03
C TRP A 640 26.26 -15.25 -5.23
N TRP A 641 26.47 -14.28 -6.13
CA TRP A 641 27.37 -14.34 -7.28
C TRP A 641 26.93 -15.40 -8.29
N TYR A 642 25.88 -15.09 -9.06
CA TYR A 642 25.36 -15.96 -10.11
C TYR A 642 26.43 -16.50 -11.08
N GLN A 643 26.25 -17.75 -11.53
CA GLN A 643 27.17 -18.45 -12.43
C GLN A 643 26.50 -19.04 -13.67
N GLY A 644 25.37 -19.74 -13.54
CA GLY A 644 24.69 -20.37 -14.68
C GLY A 644 25.56 -21.32 -15.54
N ILE A 645 26.45 -22.13 -14.93
CA ILE A 645 27.38 -23.02 -15.68
C ILE A 645 26.73 -24.39 -15.95
N THR A 646 26.17 -25.02 -14.92
CA THR A 646 25.61 -26.39 -14.99
C THR A 646 24.09 -26.44 -14.88
N THR A 647 23.48 -25.48 -14.19
CA THR A 647 22.03 -25.28 -14.08
C THR A 647 21.75 -23.78 -14.12
N VAL A 648 20.55 -23.39 -14.54
CA VAL A 648 20.18 -21.96 -14.67
C VAL A 648 20.03 -21.25 -13.33
N ALA A 649 19.85 -21.95 -12.21
CA ALA A 649 19.83 -21.35 -10.86
C ALA A 649 21.16 -21.50 -10.09
N GLN A 650 22.30 -21.63 -10.78
CA GLN A 650 23.60 -21.85 -10.13
C GLN A 650 24.27 -20.55 -9.66
N TYR A 651 24.72 -20.52 -8.40
CA TYR A 651 25.44 -19.41 -7.76
C TYR A 651 26.80 -19.87 -7.17
N ALA A 652 27.76 -18.96 -7.04
CA ALA A 652 29.13 -19.26 -6.57
C ALA A 652 29.30 -19.23 -5.04
N SER A 653 28.30 -18.74 -4.30
CA SER A 653 28.33 -18.64 -2.83
C SER A 653 26.94 -18.92 -2.25
N ASN A 654 26.62 -20.21 -2.13
CA ASN A 654 25.48 -20.69 -1.36
C ASN A 654 25.91 -20.93 0.08
N GLY A 655 25.09 -20.51 1.04
CA GLY A 655 25.33 -20.72 2.46
C GLY A 655 24.11 -20.38 3.30
N VAL A 656 24.01 -21.02 4.46
CA VAL A 656 23.00 -20.72 5.48
C VAL A 656 23.39 -19.42 6.19
N MET A 657 22.43 -18.54 6.46
CA MET A 657 22.64 -17.29 7.18
C MET A 657 22.84 -17.51 8.69
N ASP A 658 23.68 -16.68 9.32
CA ASP A 658 23.85 -16.66 10.77
C ASP A 658 22.60 -16.06 11.43
N TYR A 659 21.88 -16.86 12.24
CA TYR A 659 20.72 -16.39 13.00
C TYR A 659 21.14 -15.54 14.21
N LEU A 660 20.67 -14.29 14.26
CA LEU A 660 21.05 -13.29 15.25
C LEU A 660 20.05 -13.18 16.42
N GLY A 661 18.78 -13.53 16.22
CA GLY A 661 17.75 -13.53 17.26
C GLY A 661 16.35 -13.15 16.77
N PHE A 662 15.44 -12.95 17.72
CA PHE A 662 14.08 -12.47 17.51
C PHE A 662 13.85 -11.24 18.40
N ASP A 663 13.33 -10.14 17.85
CA ASP A 663 13.18 -8.86 18.55
C ASP A 663 11.82 -8.65 19.22
N GLY A 664 10.82 -9.45 18.85
CA GLY A 664 9.40 -9.27 19.22
C GLY A 664 8.46 -9.25 18.02
N THR A 665 8.97 -9.01 16.82
CA THR A 665 8.21 -8.97 15.55
C THR A 665 8.91 -9.74 14.44
N TYR A 666 10.24 -9.68 14.34
CA TYR A 666 11.02 -10.29 13.27
C TYR A 666 12.11 -11.23 13.80
N TYR A 667 12.39 -12.28 13.03
CA TYR A 667 13.56 -13.13 13.14
C TYR A 667 14.68 -12.55 12.26
N HIS A 668 15.88 -12.42 12.81
CA HIS A 668 17.02 -11.74 12.19
C HIS A 668 18.10 -12.72 11.76
N TYR A 669 18.57 -12.58 10.52
CA TYR A 669 19.57 -13.41 9.88
C TYR A 669 20.63 -12.54 9.19
N GLN A 670 21.88 -13.00 9.10
CA GLN A 670 22.96 -12.27 8.44
C GLN A 670 23.81 -13.16 7.51
N LYS A 671 24.30 -12.58 6.41
CA LYS A 671 25.41 -13.12 5.60
C LYS A 671 26.42 -12.02 5.31
N THR A 672 27.70 -12.28 5.56
CA THR A 672 28.81 -11.36 5.28
C THR A 672 29.85 -12.02 4.38
N SER A 673 30.38 -11.30 3.39
CA SER A 673 31.56 -11.72 2.61
C SER A 673 32.44 -10.53 2.22
N SER A 674 33.74 -10.77 2.09
CA SER A 674 34.72 -9.88 1.44
C SER A 674 35.23 -10.43 0.10
N GLU A 675 34.76 -11.60 -0.34
CA GLU A 675 35.16 -12.26 -1.58
C GLU A 675 34.01 -12.35 -2.60
N ASN A 676 34.32 -11.98 -3.84
CA ASN A 676 33.57 -12.28 -5.04
C ASN A 676 33.98 -13.68 -5.52
N THR A 677 33.30 -14.72 -5.01
CA THR A 677 33.71 -16.12 -5.18
C THR A 677 33.55 -16.63 -6.61
N ARG A 678 32.73 -15.96 -7.45
CA ARG A 678 32.67 -16.23 -8.90
C ARG A 678 33.98 -15.88 -9.60
N LEU A 679 34.68 -14.85 -9.13
CA LEU A 679 35.93 -14.36 -9.71
C LEU A 679 37.19 -14.74 -8.90
N GLY A 680 37.04 -15.34 -7.71
CA GLY A 680 38.14 -15.78 -6.84
C GLY A 680 39.02 -14.63 -6.35
N ARG A 681 38.40 -13.47 -6.06
CA ARG A 681 39.09 -12.25 -5.63
C ARG A 681 38.26 -11.43 -4.64
N PRO A 682 38.86 -10.47 -3.90
CA PRO A 682 38.10 -9.52 -3.09
C PRO A 682 37.02 -8.78 -3.89
N ILE A 683 35.95 -8.38 -3.21
CA ILE A 683 34.86 -7.56 -3.77
C ILE A 683 35.41 -6.19 -4.18
N GLN A 684 34.89 -5.62 -5.28
CA GLN A 684 35.33 -4.34 -5.83
C GLN A 684 34.12 -3.50 -6.29
N LEU A 685 34.27 -2.17 -6.33
CA LEU A 685 33.27 -1.26 -6.90
C LEU A 685 32.94 -1.65 -8.35
N GLY A 686 31.66 -1.64 -8.71
CA GLY A 686 31.16 -2.11 -10.00
C GLY A 686 31.05 -3.63 -10.14
N ASP A 687 31.26 -4.41 -9.08
CA ASP A 687 30.95 -5.84 -9.08
C ASP A 687 29.43 -6.06 -9.20
N ARG A 688 29.05 -7.07 -10.00
CA ARG A 688 27.66 -7.54 -10.14
C ARG A 688 27.37 -8.63 -9.12
N LEU A 689 26.70 -8.25 -8.04
CA LEU A 689 26.15 -9.16 -7.04
C LEU A 689 24.71 -9.49 -7.43
N GLU A 690 24.54 -10.46 -8.32
CA GLU A 690 23.25 -11.15 -8.48
C GLU A 690 23.05 -12.10 -7.29
N PHE A 691 21.89 -12.03 -6.64
CA PHE A 691 21.57 -12.83 -5.45
C PHE A 691 20.08 -13.21 -5.35
N GLU A 692 19.82 -14.24 -4.54
CA GLU A 692 18.50 -14.74 -4.18
C GLU A 692 18.51 -15.16 -2.68
N VAL A 693 17.41 -14.91 -1.97
CA VAL A 693 17.20 -15.35 -0.58
C VAL A 693 16.16 -16.45 -0.56
N SER A 694 16.50 -17.64 -0.06
CA SER A 694 15.55 -18.75 0.06
C SER A 694 14.85 -18.69 1.42
N GLN A 695 13.54 -18.44 1.40
CA GLN A 695 12.70 -18.32 2.59
C GLN A 695 12.21 -19.72 3.05
N PHE A 696 13.13 -20.66 3.22
CA PHE A 696 12.83 -22.02 3.71
C PHE A 696 12.47 -21.96 5.20
N SER A 697 11.18 -22.15 5.49
CA SER A 697 10.54 -21.94 6.79
C SER A 697 10.82 -23.08 7.76
N ALA A 698 10.97 -22.75 9.05
CA ALA A 698 11.16 -23.73 10.11
C ALA A 698 9.92 -24.64 10.29
N PRO A 699 10.08 -25.84 10.90
CA PRO A 699 8.95 -26.74 11.14
C PRO A 699 7.84 -26.10 11.98
N GLY A 700 6.61 -26.09 11.44
CA GLY A 700 5.42 -25.58 12.11
C GLY A 700 4.79 -24.33 11.50
N ILE A 701 5.15 -23.95 10.26
CA ILE A 701 4.39 -22.93 9.51
C ILE A 701 2.91 -23.37 9.40
N PRO A 702 1.90 -22.49 9.63
CA PRO A 702 0.53 -22.96 9.84
C PRO A 702 -0.16 -23.57 8.63
N ARG A 703 0.21 -23.13 7.41
CA ARG A 703 -0.39 -23.48 6.11
C ARG A 703 0.64 -23.34 4.99
N GLY A 704 0.28 -23.79 3.78
CA GLY A 704 1.16 -23.75 2.60
C GLY A 704 2.41 -24.63 2.74
N GLN A 705 3.28 -24.58 1.74
CA GLN A 705 4.56 -25.31 1.74
C GLN A 705 5.58 -24.71 2.74
N ALA A 706 6.64 -25.46 3.04
CA ALA A 706 7.75 -24.98 3.88
C ALA A 706 8.86 -24.28 3.08
N ASN A 707 9.04 -24.63 1.80
CA ASN A 707 10.16 -24.14 0.99
C ASN A 707 9.70 -23.03 0.05
N TYR A 708 10.23 -21.81 0.19
CA TYR A 708 10.04 -20.73 -0.78
C TYR A 708 11.37 -20.17 -1.25
N TYR A 709 11.38 -19.67 -2.48
CA TYR A 709 12.45 -18.84 -3.03
C TYR A 709 12.07 -17.36 -2.93
N GLY A 710 13.02 -16.47 -3.21
CA GLY A 710 12.80 -15.04 -3.32
C GLY A 710 12.88 -14.59 -4.78
N THR A 711 12.69 -13.30 -5.01
CA THR A 711 13.01 -12.67 -6.29
C THR A 711 14.54 -12.67 -6.51
N THR A 712 14.98 -12.80 -7.76
CA THR A 712 16.41 -12.64 -8.11
C THR A 712 16.71 -11.16 -8.35
N PHE A 713 17.60 -10.61 -7.53
CA PHE A 713 17.99 -9.19 -7.58
C PHE A 713 19.41 -9.04 -8.13
N LEU A 714 19.66 -7.95 -8.88
CA LEU A 714 21.01 -7.49 -9.20
C LEU A 714 21.37 -6.29 -8.32
N TYR A 715 22.42 -6.44 -7.52
CA TYR A 715 23.08 -5.35 -6.81
C TYR A 715 24.41 -4.99 -7.49
N ILE A 716 24.63 -3.70 -7.73
CA ILE A 716 25.89 -3.15 -8.23
C ILE A 716 26.66 -2.55 -7.04
N VAL A 717 27.85 -3.08 -6.77
CA VAL A 717 28.67 -2.68 -5.61
C VAL A 717 29.12 -1.23 -5.75
N GLY A 718 28.80 -0.41 -4.74
CA GLY A 718 28.99 1.03 -4.74
C GLY A 718 27.84 1.85 -5.36
N GLU A 719 26.72 1.23 -5.74
CA GLU A 719 25.63 1.89 -6.48
C GLU A 719 24.24 1.53 -5.94
N GLY A 720 23.88 0.24 -5.82
CA GLY A 720 22.55 -0.16 -5.31
C GLY A 720 21.91 -1.34 -6.04
N ILE A 721 20.62 -1.57 -5.79
CA ILE A 721 19.80 -2.49 -6.59
C ILE A 721 19.48 -1.83 -7.93
N VAL A 722 19.53 -2.62 -9.01
CA VAL A 722 19.14 -2.17 -10.35
C VAL A 722 18.28 -3.22 -11.05
N PRO A 723 17.30 -2.81 -11.89
CA PRO A 723 16.64 -3.72 -12.80
C PRO A 723 17.63 -4.22 -13.86
N TRP A 724 17.49 -5.49 -14.24
CA TRP A 724 18.49 -6.23 -15.01
C TRP A 724 17.86 -7.00 -16.18
N TYR A 725 18.70 -7.36 -17.16
CA TYR A 725 18.36 -8.26 -18.26
C TYR A 725 19.47 -9.32 -18.46
N ALA A 726 19.16 -10.43 -19.11
CA ALA A 726 20.11 -11.52 -19.36
C ALA A 726 20.86 -11.35 -20.70
N GLU A 727 22.19 -11.52 -20.69
CA GLU A 727 23.03 -11.60 -21.90
C GLU A 727 23.77 -12.95 -21.95
N ALA A 728 23.94 -13.52 -23.15
CA ALA A 728 24.61 -14.82 -23.36
C ALA A 728 26.13 -14.72 -23.10
N ALA A 729 26.58 -15.17 -21.93
CA ALA A 729 27.92 -14.93 -21.37
C ALA A 729 29.03 -15.86 -21.90
N GLY A 730 29.05 -16.07 -23.22
CA GLY A 730 30.09 -16.79 -23.95
C GLY A 730 29.98 -18.31 -23.86
N SER A 731 31.13 -19.01 -23.84
CA SER A 731 31.18 -20.48 -23.91
C SER A 731 31.28 -21.19 -22.56
N THR A 732 31.13 -20.47 -21.45
CA THR A 732 31.43 -20.97 -20.09
C THR A 732 30.32 -20.68 -19.09
N TYR A 733 29.53 -19.64 -19.32
CA TYR A 733 28.35 -19.28 -18.55
C TYR A 733 27.17 -19.22 -19.53
N ARG A 734 26.02 -19.84 -19.21
CA ARG A 734 24.83 -19.86 -20.10
C ARG A 734 24.33 -18.43 -20.33
N GLU A 735 24.22 -17.67 -19.25
CA GLU A 735 23.75 -16.27 -19.19
C GLU A 735 24.50 -15.48 -18.11
N ASP A 736 24.36 -14.15 -18.11
CA ASP A 736 24.81 -13.24 -17.06
C ASP A 736 23.92 -11.98 -17.01
N SER A 737 23.54 -11.52 -15.82
CA SER A 737 22.80 -10.26 -15.67
C SER A 737 23.62 -9.04 -16.05
N GLN A 738 23.03 -8.14 -16.83
CA GLN A 738 23.51 -6.77 -17.03
C GLN A 738 22.47 -5.78 -16.49
N LYS A 739 22.92 -4.62 -15.99
CA LYS A 739 22.06 -3.48 -15.64
C LYS A 739 21.34 -2.98 -16.90
N ILE A 740 20.02 -2.81 -16.85
CA ILE A 740 19.27 -2.11 -17.93
C ILE A 740 19.74 -0.64 -17.94
N PRO A 741 20.02 -0.02 -19.11
CA PRO A 741 20.31 1.42 -19.16
C PRO A 741 19.17 2.29 -18.61
N GLU A 742 19.53 3.35 -17.89
CA GLU A 742 18.60 4.20 -17.13
C GLU A 742 17.54 4.88 -18.03
N GLU A 743 17.85 5.18 -19.29
CA GLU A 743 16.90 5.79 -20.24
C GLU A 743 15.70 4.89 -20.64
N PHE A 744 15.68 3.64 -20.13
CA PHE A 744 14.63 2.64 -20.30
C PHE A 744 13.91 2.30 -18.97
N TRP A 745 14.25 2.96 -17.87
CA TRP A 745 13.65 2.74 -16.54
C TRP A 745 12.31 3.47 -16.44
N LEU A 746 11.26 2.89 -17.02
CA LEU A 746 9.95 3.56 -17.12
C LEU A 746 9.37 3.99 -15.77
N GLY A 747 9.63 3.24 -14.69
CA GLY A 747 9.23 3.58 -13.33
C GLY A 747 10.37 4.07 -12.43
N GLY A 748 11.49 4.55 -12.97
CA GLY A 748 12.67 4.91 -12.17
C GLY A 748 13.20 3.71 -11.38
N ASN A 749 13.43 3.87 -10.08
CA ASN A 749 13.90 2.82 -9.18
C ASN A 749 12.83 1.73 -8.89
N THR A 750 11.55 2.01 -9.13
CA THR A 750 10.48 0.99 -9.09
C THR A 750 10.41 0.11 -10.34
N THR A 751 11.24 0.39 -11.35
CA THR A 751 11.31 -0.40 -12.57
C THR A 751 11.69 -1.84 -12.26
N LEU A 752 10.92 -2.79 -12.80
CA LEU A 752 11.15 -4.21 -12.66
C LEU A 752 12.32 -4.69 -13.54
N HIS A 753 12.97 -5.79 -13.17
CA HIS A 753 13.89 -6.48 -14.07
C HIS A 753 13.12 -7.09 -15.26
N TYR A 754 13.82 -7.39 -16.36
CA TYR A 754 13.28 -8.17 -17.47
C TYR A 754 12.76 -9.53 -16.95
N GLN A 755 11.69 -10.08 -17.53
CA GLN A 755 10.96 -11.21 -16.95
C GLN A 755 11.56 -12.55 -17.41
N TYR A 756 12.10 -13.31 -16.45
CA TYR A 756 12.71 -14.63 -16.67
C TYR A 756 11.93 -15.78 -16.02
N THR A 757 10.77 -15.47 -15.43
CA THR A 757 9.81 -16.43 -14.87
C THR A 757 8.56 -16.51 -15.76
N ASP A 758 7.82 -17.62 -15.71
CA ASP A 758 6.54 -17.74 -16.42
C ASP A 758 5.40 -17.06 -15.64
N GLU A 759 5.56 -15.76 -15.40
CA GLU A 759 4.48 -14.82 -15.08
C GLU A 759 4.19 -13.88 -16.29
N PRO A 760 4.03 -14.37 -17.55
CA PRO A 760 4.03 -13.56 -18.77
C PRO A 760 2.74 -12.75 -18.98
N ASN A 761 1.66 -13.07 -18.26
CA ASN A 761 0.42 -12.28 -18.19
C ASN A 761 0.29 -11.53 -16.84
N ASP A 762 1.07 -11.90 -15.81
CA ASP A 762 1.06 -11.28 -14.47
C ASP A 762 2.04 -10.09 -14.35
N ASN A 763 2.42 -9.51 -15.49
CA ASN A 763 3.31 -8.35 -15.65
C ASN A 763 2.94 -7.13 -14.78
N PHE A 764 1.67 -6.97 -14.40
CA PHE A 764 1.15 -5.82 -13.65
C PHE A 764 0.81 -6.14 -12.18
N LEU A 765 1.00 -7.38 -11.72
CA LEU A 765 0.76 -7.80 -10.34
C LEU A 765 2.00 -7.63 -9.44
N GLN A 766 3.14 -7.23 -10.01
CA GLN A 766 4.45 -7.34 -9.38
C GLN A 766 4.74 -6.23 -8.36
N MET A 767 5.36 -6.66 -7.26
CA MET A 767 5.99 -5.80 -6.25
C MET A 767 7.17 -5.04 -6.87
N ALA A 768 7.27 -3.72 -6.65
CA ALA A 768 8.45 -2.93 -7.02
C ALA A 768 9.73 -3.47 -6.35
N THR A 769 10.83 -3.62 -7.10
CA THR A 769 12.08 -4.22 -6.58
C THR A 769 12.80 -3.40 -5.51
N ASN A 770 12.36 -2.15 -5.29
CA ASN A 770 12.82 -1.26 -4.25
C ASN A 770 11.76 -1.00 -3.15
N LEU A 771 10.69 -1.81 -3.06
CA LEU A 771 9.59 -1.63 -2.09
C LEU A 771 10.13 -1.38 -0.67
N GLY A 772 9.57 -0.40 0.05
CA GLY A 772 10.04 0.06 1.34
C GLY A 772 10.26 -1.05 2.37
N TYR A 773 11.26 -0.88 3.23
CA TYR A 773 11.75 -1.93 4.14
C TYR A 773 10.65 -2.55 5.03
N ASP A 774 9.73 -1.73 5.54
CA ASP A 774 8.62 -2.16 6.39
C ASP A 774 7.28 -2.28 5.63
N ASN A 775 7.31 -2.27 4.28
CA ASN A 775 6.12 -2.28 3.42
C ASN A 775 5.81 -3.66 2.80
N GLY A 776 6.76 -4.61 2.81
CA GLY A 776 6.58 -5.96 2.23
C GLY A 776 5.31 -6.68 2.67
N GLN A 777 5.11 -6.84 3.99
CA GLN A 777 3.93 -7.52 4.52
C GLN A 777 2.63 -6.77 4.20
N LYS A 778 2.66 -5.43 4.26
CA LYS A 778 1.52 -4.56 3.99
C LYS A 778 1.08 -4.64 2.52
N PHE A 779 2.02 -4.70 1.58
CA PHE A 779 1.75 -4.91 0.15
C PHE A 779 1.02 -6.24 -0.09
N LEU A 780 1.46 -7.32 0.57
CA LEU A 780 0.81 -8.64 0.46
C LEU A 780 -0.59 -8.65 1.12
N LEU A 781 -0.77 -7.97 2.25
CA LEU A 781 -2.10 -7.77 2.85
C LEU A 781 -3.02 -6.91 1.96
N GLY A 782 -2.48 -5.88 1.31
CA GLY A 782 -3.20 -5.03 0.37
C GLY A 782 -3.67 -5.76 -0.88
N ARG A 783 -2.81 -6.64 -1.43
CA ARG A 783 -3.19 -7.57 -2.49
C ARG A 783 -4.30 -8.53 -2.02
N ARG A 784 -4.24 -9.02 -0.78
CA ARG A 784 -5.35 -9.82 -0.22
C ARG A 784 -6.66 -9.05 -0.18
N VAL A 785 -6.67 -7.77 0.22
CA VAL A 785 -7.87 -6.90 0.19
C VAL A 785 -8.37 -6.73 -1.25
N HIS A 786 -7.47 -6.44 -2.20
CA HIS A 786 -7.79 -6.24 -3.62
C HIS A 786 -8.51 -7.45 -4.25
N HIS A 787 -8.09 -8.65 -3.90
CA HIS A 787 -8.65 -9.94 -4.35
C HIS A 787 -9.87 -10.42 -3.55
N SER A 788 -10.15 -9.85 -2.37
CA SER A 788 -11.23 -10.30 -1.49
C SER A 788 -12.58 -9.69 -1.85
N SER A 789 -13.66 -10.49 -1.77
CA SER A 789 -15.04 -9.99 -1.94
C SER A 789 -15.42 -9.05 -0.80
N VAL A 790 -16.01 -7.90 -1.12
CA VAL A 790 -16.58 -6.96 -0.13
C VAL A 790 -17.97 -7.38 0.39
N ILE A 791 -18.50 -8.49 -0.12
CA ILE A 791 -19.80 -9.06 0.28
C ILE A 791 -19.60 -10.16 1.32
N ASN A 792 -18.72 -11.13 1.05
CA ASN A 792 -18.54 -12.32 1.88
C ASN A 792 -17.07 -12.60 2.27
N GLY A 793 -16.14 -11.71 1.94
CA GLY A 793 -14.71 -11.84 2.24
C GLY A 793 -13.98 -12.93 1.46
N SER A 794 -14.62 -13.69 0.54
CA SER A 794 -13.94 -14.77 -0.17
C SER A 794 -12.82 -14.24 -1.06
N HIS A 795 -11.68 -14.92 -1.07
CA HIS A 795 -10.65 -14.76 -2.09
C HIS A 795 -11.17 -15.24 -3.48
N ASP A 796 -10.50 -14.88 -4.57
CA ASP A 796 -10.83 -15.33 -5.94
C ASP A 796 -9.79 -16.27 -6.56
N GLU A 797 -8.50 -16.08 -6.31
CA GLU A 797 -7.41 -16.88 -6.91
C GLU A 797 -7.45 -18.36 -6.51
N ASP A 798 -7.72 -18.65 -5.23
CA ASP A 798 -7.77 -20.01 -4.70
C ASP A 798 -8.66 -20.04 -3.43
N PRO A 799 -9.61 -21.00 -3.29
CA PRO A 799 -10.50 -21.08 -2.12
C PRO A 799 -9.79 -21.33 -0.78
N ALA A 800 -8.62 -21.97 -0.76
CA ALA A 800 -7.88 -22.29 0.46
C ALA A 800 -7.34 -21.02 1.16
N ASN A 801 -7.07 -19.94 0.40
CA ASN A 801 -6.79 -18.60 0.96
C ASN A 801 -7.91 -18.09 1.88
N GLY A 802 -9.12 -18.64 1.73
CA GLY A 802 -10.22 -18.53 2.68
C GLY A 802 -10.96 -17.19 2.61
N VAL A 803 -11.44 -16.76 3.78
CA VAL A 803 -12.26 -15.55 3.95
C VAL A 803 -11.46 -14.50 4.72
N LEU A 804 -11.38 -13.29 4.17
CA LEU A 804 -10.95 -12.09 4.88
C LEU A 804 -12.16 -11.46 5.58
N GLU A 805 -12.41 -11.87 6.82
CA GLU A 805 -13.58 -11.44 7.62
C GLU A 805 -13.70 -9.91 7.77
N THR A 806 -12.57 -9.18 7.82
CA THR A 806 -12.56 -7.70 7.88
C THR A 806 -13.06 -7.02 6.60
N ASN A 807 -13.17 -7.77 5.51
CA ASN A 807 -13.66 -7.31 4.21
C ASN A 807 -15.11 -7.75 3.93
N ALA A 808 -15.68 -8.65 4.73
CA ALA A 808 -17.03 -9.16 4.52
C ALA A 808 -18.11 -8.15 4.97
N GLY A 809 -19.24 -8.09 4.25
CA GLY A 809 -20.39 -7.26 4.60
C GLY A 809 -20.18 -5.74 4.52
N LEU A 810 -19.13 -5.27 3.83
CA LEU A 810 -18.86 -3.85 3.62
C LEU A 810 -19.74 -3.23 2.52
N ALA A 811 -20.10 -4.02 1.51
CA ALA A 811 -20.90 -3.57 0.38
C ALA A 811 -22.29 -3.07 0.79
N GLY A 812 -22.74 -1.99 0.14
CA GLY A 812 -24.08 -1.46 0.24
C GLY A 812 -25.14 -2.35 -0.42
N THR A 813 -26.32 -1.78 -0.68
CA THR A 813 -27.41 -2.48 -1.39
C THR A 813 -27.17 -2.62 -2.89
N ARG A 814 -26.14 -1.95 -3.42
CA ARG A 814 -25.80 -1.83 -4.83
C ARG A 814 -24.29 -1.76 -5.01
N TYR A 815 -23.84 -2.14 -6.20
CA TYR A 815 -22.45 -2.09 -6.66
C TYR A 815 -22.42 -2.39 -8.18
N ILE A 816 -21.28 -2.18 -8.82
CA ILE A 816 -20.98 -2.77 -10.13
C ILE A 816 -20.42 -4.18 -9.90
N ASN A 817 -19.30 -4.29 -9.18
CA ASN A 817 -18.61 -5.54 -8.91
C ASN A 817 -18.30 -5.74 -7.42
N GLN A 818 -17.95 -6.96 -7.01
CA GLN A 818 -17.77 -7.35 -5.60
C GLN A 818 -16.31 -7.37 -5.12
N ARG A 819 -15.33 -7.18 -6.00
CA ARG A 819 -13.88 -7.21 -5.73
C ARG A 819 -13.15 -6.38 -6.78
N CYS A 820 -11.96 -5.86 -6.47
CA CYS A 820 -11.25 -4.94 -7.36
C CYS A 820 -10.82 -5.63 -8.67
N THR A 821 -10.32 -6.86 -8.58
CA THR A 821 -9.98 -7.76 -9.69
C THR A 821 -11.13 -8.05 -10.65
N GLY A 822 -12.38 -7.90 -10.18
CA GLY A 822 -13.58 -8.12 -11.01
C GLY A 822 -13.66 -7.13 -12.18
N CYS A 823 -13.16 -5.90 -11.97
CA CYS A 823 -12.99 -4.89 -13.02
C CYS A 823 -11.55 -4.87 -13.57
N HIS A 824 -10.55 -4.99 -12.69
CA HIS A 824 -9.12 -4.89 -13.04
C HIS A 824 -8.46 -6.27 -13.19
N GLU A 825 -8.77 -6.97 -14.28
CA GLU A 825 -8.20 -8.30 -14.55
C GLU A 825 -6.66 -8.23 -14.59
N ARG A 826 -6.00 -8.93 -13.65
CA ARG A 826 -4.54 -8.90 -13.40
C ARG A 826 -3.95 -7.48 -13.23
N ASN A 827 -4.65 -6.54 -12.57
CA ASN A 827 -4.33 -5.10 -12.52
C ASN A 827 -4.32 -4.39 -13.90
N GLY A 828 -4.76 -5.08 -14.97
CA GLY A 828 -4.83 -4.58 -16.33
C GLY A 828 -6.03 -3.67 -16.59
N ALA A 829 -6.21 -3.33 -17.87
CA ALA A 829 -7.47 -2.75 -18.33
C ALA A 829 -8.52 -3.86 -18.48
N ALA A 830 -9.80 -3.50 -18.41
CA ALA A 830 -10.87 -4.44 -18.73
C ALA A 830 -10.90 -4.77 -20.23
N SER A 831 -11.38 -5.98 -20.55
CA SER A 831 -11.71 -6.39 -21.92
C SER A 831 -13.03 -5.79 -22.42
N VAL A 832 -13.27 -5.88 -23.73
CA VAL A 832 -14.53 -5.44 -24.36
C VAL A 832 -15.49 -6.63 -24.44
N ALA A 833 -16.58 -6.59 -23.68
CA ALA A 833 -17.59 -7.64 -23.67
C ALA A 833 -18.30 -7.80 -25.03
N ASP A 834 -18.79 -9.02 -25.29
CA ASP A 834 -19.55 -9.37 -26.49
C ASP A 834 -20.87 -8.58 -26.59
N ASN A 835 -21.39 -8.40 -27.81
CA ASN A 835 -22.60 -7.61 -28.01
C ASN A 835 -23.81 -8.22 -27.27
N GLY A 836 -24.48 -7.40 -26.44
CA GLY A 836 -25.60 -7.82 -25.59
C GLY A 836 -25.21 -8.49 -24.26
N VAL A 837 -23.92 -8.60 -23.96
CA VAL A 837 -23.41 -8.95 -22.62
C VAL A 837 -23.32 -7.67 -21.76
N ALA A 838 -23.56 -7.80 -20.46
CA ALA A 838 -23.45 -6.68 -19.52
C ALA A 838 -21.99 -6.22 -19.37
N LEU A 839 -21.80 -4.91 -19.17
CA LEU A 839 -20.49 -4.27 -18.99
C LEU A 839 -20.16 -4.12 -17.50
N ASP A 840 -20.00 -5.25 -16.80
CA ASP A 840 -19.73 -5.34 -15.35
C ASP A 840 -18.28 -5.00 -14.94
N ARG A 841 -17.45 -4.62 -15.93
CA ARG A 841 -16.06 -4.15 -15.80
C ARG A 841 -15.89 -2.68 -16.18
N TRP A 842 -17.00 -1.94 -16.26
CA TRP A 842 -17.05 -0.56 -16.74
C TRP A 842 -17.83 0.32 -15.76
N VAL A 843 -17.38 1.56 -15.61
CA VAL A 843 -18.09 2.61 -14.88
C VAL A 843 -18.91 3.42 -15.88
N PHE A 844 -20.23 3.46 -15.68
CA PHE A 844 -21.11 4.41 -16.35
C PHE A 844 -21.41 5.55 -15.37
N LYS A 845 -20.65 6.66 -15.46
CA LYS A 845 -21.08 7.91 -14.81
C LYS A 845 -22.36 8.38 -15.51
N VAL A 846 -23.33 8.89 -14.73
CA VAL A 846 -24.64 9.31 -15.23
C VAL A 846 -25.04 10.68 -14.68
N GLY A 847 -25.94 11.36 -15.39
CA GLY A 847 -26.51 12.62 -14.93
C GLY A 847 -27.85 12.96 -15.58
N ASP A 848 -28.52 13.95 -14.99
CA ASP A 848 -29.77 14.52 -15.50
C ASP A 848 -29.55 15.40 -16.76
N ALA A 849 -30.57 16.14 -17.20
CA ALA A 849 -30.46 16.95 -18.41
C ALA A 849 -29.50 18.14 -18.23
N GLU A 850 -29.41 18.65 -17.01
CA GLU A 850 -28.56 19.75 -16.59
C GLU A 850 -27.09 19.28 -16.36
N GLY A 851 -26.88 18.01 -16.01
CA GLY A 851 -25.56 17.40 -15.76
C GLY A 851 -25.28 17.08 -14.29
N ALA A 852 -26.25 17.27 -13.40
CA ALA A 852 -26.13 16.89 -12.00
C ALA A 852 -26.39 15.37 -11.83
N PRO A 853 -25.94 14.75 -10.71
CA PRO A 853 -26.21 13.34 -10.41
C PRO A 853 -27.70 12.98 -10.55
N ASP A 854 -28.00 11.91 -11.28
CA ASP A 854 -29.37 11.55 -11.64
C ASP A 854 -30.21 11.26 -10.37
N PRO A 855 -31.39 11.90 -10.19
CA PRO A 855 -32.20 11.74 -8.99
C PRO A 855 -32.60 10.29 -8.65
N LEU A 856 -32.66 9.40 -9.64
CA LEU A 856 -33.09 8.01 -9.50
C LEU A 856 -31.94 7.00 -9.49
N ILE A 857 -30.71 7.43 -9.76
CA ILE A 857 -29.51 6.57 -9.83
C ILE A 857 -28.44 7.12 -8.86
N GLY A 858 -27.85 8.26 -9.20
CA GLY A 858 -26.69 8.81 -8.51
C GLY A 858 -25.72 9.41 -9.51
N SER A 859 -24.44 9.39 -9.18
CA SER A 859 -23.32 9.83 -10.02
C SER A 859 -22.82 8.71 -10.95
N VAL A 860 -23.00 7.44 -10.54
CA VAL A 860 -22.64 6.22 -11.25
C VAL A 860 -23.81 5.22 -11.21
N LEU A 861 -24.04 4.52 -12.32
CA LEU A 861 -25.03 3.45 -12.42
C LEU A 861 -24.49 2.15 -11.84
N GLN A 862 -25.17 1.60 -10.82
CA GLN A 862 -24.78 0.38 -10.10
C GLN A 862 -25.76 -0.78 -10.43
N PRO A 863 -25.42 -1.68 -11.38
CA PRO A 863 -26.33 -2.71 -11.88
C PRO A 863 -26.66 -3.81 -10.87
N SER A 864 -25.71 -4.15 -9.99
CA SER A 864 -25.75 -5.34 -9.13
C SER A 864 -26.29 -5.05 -7.73
N GLY A 865 -26.52 -6.10 -6.94
CA GLY A 865 -26.95 -6.01 -5.54
C GLY A 865 -28.46 -6.14 -5.30
N SER A 866 -28.88 -5.95 -4.05
CA SER A 866 -30.28 -6.13 -3.62
C SER A 866 -31.24 -5.03 -4.11
N ALA A 867 -30.71 -3.94 -4.64
CA ALA A 867 -31.48 -2.81 -5.17
C ALA A 867 -30.94 -2.27 -6.51
N GLY A 868 -30.19 -3.09 -7.26
CA GLY A 868 -29.49 -2.71 -8.50
C GLY A 868 -30.36 -2.00 -9.54
N GLU A 869 -29.75 -1.12 -10.32
CA GLU A 869 -30.44 -0.07 -11.09
C GLU A 869 -30.78 -0.43 -12.54
N GLY A 870 -30.29 -1.59 -13.00
CA GLY A 870 -30.37 -2.05 -14.38
C GLY A 870 -28.99 -2.15 -15.03
N ASP A 871 -28.90 -2.90 -16.12
CA ASP A 871 -27.65 -3.26 -16.79
C ASP A 871 -27.36 -2.33 -17.96
N VAL A 872 -26.09 -2.22 -18.34
CA VAL A 872 -25.67 -1.59 -19.60
C VAL A 872 -24.90 -2.60 -20.44
N SER A 873 -25.19 -2.65 -21.74
CA SER A 873 -24.54 -3.55 -22.71
C SER A 873 -24.22 -2.81 -24.01
N ILE A 874 -23.31 -3.36 -24.82
CA ILE A 874 -23.12 -2.89 -26.20
C ILE A 874 -24.10 -3.63 -27.10
N ALA A 875 -25.17 -2.99 -27.55
CA ALA A 875 -26.14 -3.64 -28.44
C ALA A 875 -25.59 -3.86 -29.86
N SER A 876 -24.71 -2.96 -30.31
CA SER A 876 -24.02 -3.06 -31.60
C SER A 876 -22.87 -2.04 -31.70
N TRP A 877 -22.06 -2.16 -32.75
CA TRP A 877 -21.07 -1.16 -33.14
C TRP A 877 -21.53 -0.43 -34.41
N THR A 878 -21.26 0.88 -34.49
CA THR A 878 -21.41 1.67 -35.71
C THR A 878 -20.04 1.82 -36.38
N ASP A 879 -19.83 1.07 -37.47
CA ASP A 879 -18.65 1.21 -38.31
C ASP A 879 -18.65 2.52 -39.11
N ARG A 880 -17.49 3.16 -39.19
CA ARG A 880 -17.24 4.41 -39.91
C ARG A 880 -16.58 4.16 -41.26
N ALA A 881 -16.64 5.16 -42.14
CA ALA A 881 -16.07 5.08 -43.49
C ALA A 881 -14.52 5.04 -43.53
N ASP A 882 -13.86 5.32 -42.41
CA ASP A 882 -12.41 5.22 -42.19
C ASP A 882 -11.99 3.87 -41.56
N GLY A 883 -12.94 2.98 -41.25
CA GLY A 883 -12.72 1.66 -40.64
C GLY A 883 -12.82 1.64 -39.12
N LEU A 884 -12.85 2.81 -38.46
CA LEU A 884 -13.02 2.94 -37.01
C LEU A 884 -14.48 2.60 -36.59
N ARG A 885 -14.72 2.31 -35.31
CA ARG A 885 -16.04 1.95 -34.76
C ARG A 885 -16.42 2.77 -33.53
N THR A 886 -17.71 3.06 -33.33
CA THR A 886 -18.24 3.59 -32.06
C THR A 886 -19.24 2.62 -31.44
N PRO A 887 -19.30 2.47 -30.11
CA PRO A 887 -20.28 1.60 -29.45
C PRO A 887 -21.68 2.22 -29.46
N ASN A 888 -22.71 1.37 -29.56
CA ASN A 888 -24.11 1.74 -29.38
C ASN A 888 -24.64 1.04 -28.11
N TYR A 889 -24.75 1.77 -27.00
CA TYR A 889 -25.16 1.22 -25.70
C TYR A 889 -26.68 0.96 -25.61
N GLU A 890 -27.06 -0.08 -24.88
CA GLU A 890 -28.44 -0.37 -24.46
C GLU A 890 -28.50 -0.53 -22.94
N PHE A 891 -29.41 0.24 -22.32
CA PHE A 891 -29.63 0.31 -20.86
C PHE A 891 -30.93 -0.43 -20.52
N SER A 892 -30.89 -1.48 -19.68
CA SER A 892 -32.05 -2.38 -19.48
C SER A 892 -33.22 -1.73 -18.73
N ASN A 893 -32.96 -0.65 -17.98
CA ASN A 893 -33.96 0.16 -17.27
C ASN A 893 -34.25 1.52 -17.96
N GLY A 894 -33.76 1.72 -19.19
CA GLY A 894 -33.81 2.98 -19.91
C GLY A 894 -32.54 3.83 -19.72
N ALA A 895 -32.18 4.61 -20.73
CA ALA A 895 -30.97 5.42 -20.72
C ALA A 895 -31.14 6.70 -19.87
N PRO A 896 -30.10 7.13 -19.12
CA PRO A 896 -30.08 8.44 -18.45
C PRO A 896 -30.04 9.58 -19.49
N ALA A 897 -30.26 10.81 -19.04
CA ALA A 897 -30.21 11.98 -19.92
C ALA A 897 -28.78 12.27 -20.41
N ARG A 898 -27.79 12.06 -19.54
CA ARG A 898 -26.36 12.15 -19.85
C ARG A 898 -25.59 10.97 -19.24
N PHE A 899 -24.53 10.54 -19.91
CA PHE A 899 -23.61 9.54 -19.37
C PHE A 899 -22.19 9.66 -19.95
N SER A 900 -21.22 9.14 -19.19
CA SER A 900 -19.83 8.95 -19.59
C SER A 900 -19.46 7.48 -19.36
N ALA A 901 -19.22 6.75 -20.45
CA ALA A 901 -18.89 5.32 -20.42
C ALA A 901 -17.39 5.12 -20.28
N ARG A 902 -16.94 4.38 -19.26
CA ARG A 902 -15.52 4.30 -18.88
C ARG A 902 -15.10 2.87 -18.59
N ILE A 903 -14.23 2.32 -19.42
CA ILE A 903 -13.59 1.02 -19.20
C ILE A 903 -12.59 1.09 -18.03
N ALA A 904 -12.41 0.01 -17.26
CA ALA A 904 -11.45 0.00 -16.16
C ALA A 904 -10.01 0.21 -16.69
N PRO A 905 -9.22 1.16 -16.13
CA PRO A 905 -7.84 1.40 -16.53
C PRO A 905 -6.83 0.46 -15.84
N ARG A 906 -5.61 0.41 -16.37
CA ARG A 906 -4.45 -0.27 -15.76
C ARG A 906 -4.03 0.41 -14.45
N LEU A 907 -3.56 -0.36 -13.46
CA LEU A 907 -3.23 0.15 -12.11
C LEU A 907 -1.71 0.36 -11.85
N VAL A 908 -0.83 0.03 -12.79
CA VAL A 908 0.64 0.11 -12.55
C VAL A 908 1.18 1.54 -12.51
N GLY A 909 2.10 1.78 -11.57
CA GLY A 909 2.84 3.04 -11.42
C GLY A 909 2.04 4.22 -10.87
N LEU A 910 0.83 4.02 -10.32
CA LEU A 910 -0.01 5.14 -9.87
C LEU A 910 0.62 5.97 -8.75
N GLY A 911 1.39 5.36 -7.83
CA GLY A 911 2.14 6.09 -6.80
C GLY A 911 3.26 6.98 -7.34
N LEU A 912 3.87 6.62 -8.49
CA LEU A 912 4.83 7.49 -9.17
C LEU A 912 4.14 8.73 -9.75
N LEU A 913 2.94 8.57 -10.30
CA LEU A 913 2.12 9.67 -10.85
C LEU A 913 1.54 10.56 -9.75
N GLU A 914 1.30 10.00 -8.56
CA GLU A 914 0.97 10.73 -7.33
C GLU A 914 2.16 11.59 -6.88
N ALA A 915 3.37 11.04 -6.96
CA ALA A 915 4.61 11.69 -6.55
C ALA A 915 5.12 12.79 -7.51
N ILE A 916 4.57 12.96 -8.74
CA ILE A 916 4.96 14.09 -9.62
C ILE A 916 4.56 15.42 -8.93
N PRO A 917 5.47 16.40 -8.75
CA PRO A 917 5.10 17.70 -8.17
C PRO A 917 4.01 18.41 -8.98
N GLU A 918 3.02 19.03 -8.31
CA GLU A 918 1.96 19.79 -9.00
C GLU A 918 2.54 20.88 -9.91
N THR A 919 3.63 21.53 -9.47
CA THR A 919 4.35 22.55 -10.22
C THR A 919 4.94 22.05 -11.53
N ALA A 920 5.24 20.75 -11.66
CA ALA A 920 5.77 20.17 -12.89
C ALA A 920 4.66 19.95 -13.94
N ILE A 921 3.46 19.56 -13.51
CA ILE A 921 2.28 19.38 -14.38
C ILE A 921 1.71 20.77 -14.77
N LEU A 922 1.60 21.69 -13.81
CA LEU A 922 1.12 23.06 -14.05
C LEU A 922 2.07 23.90 -14.92
N ALA A 923 3.35 23.52 -15.03
CA ALA A 923 4.29 24.14 -15.96
C ALA A 923 4.05 23.75 -17.44
N LEU A 924 3.16 22.79 -17.70
CA LEU A 924 2.72 22.35 -19.04
C LEU A 924 1.30 22.83 -19.39
N GLU A 925 0.60 23.52 -18.48
CA GLU A 925 -0.77 24.01 -18.71
C GLU A 925 -0.77 25.23 -19.66
N ASP A 926 -1.29 25.05 -20.88
CA ASP A 926 -1.58 26.10 -21.85
C ASP A 926 -3.05 26.02 -22.31
N ALA A 927 -3.96 26.31 -21.38
CA ALA A 927 -5.41 26.21 -21.59
C ALA A 927 -5.98 27.21 -22.64
N ASP A 928 -5.17 28.13 -23.16
CA ASP A 928 -5.56 29.21 -24.08
C ASP A 928 -4.94 29.08 -25.51
N ASP A 929 -4.15 28.04 -25.80
CA ASP A 929 -3.35 27.90 -27.05
C ASP A 929 -2.45 29.14 -27.28
N ALA A 930 -1.70 29.52 -26.24
CA ALA A 930 -0.96 30.79 -26.18
C ALA A 930 0.29 30.79 -27.07
N ASP A 931 0.84 29.62 -27.39
CA ASP A 931 1.98 29.45 -28.31
C ASP A 931 1.53 29.25 -29.78
N GLY A 932 0.34 28.68 -30.00
CA GLY A 932 -0.32 28.56 -31.30
C GLY A 932 -0.03 27.25 -32.06
N ASP A 933 0.38 26.17 -31.39
CA ASP A 933 0.52 24.84 -31.98
C ASP A 933 -0.82 24.10 -32.19
N GLY A 934 -1.88 24.51 -31.49
CA GLY A 934 -3.23 23.93 -31.55
C GLY A 934 -3.53 22.87 -30.49
N ILE A 935 -2.73 22.77 -29.44
CA ILE A 935 -2.97 22.01 -28.21
C ILE A 935 -3.50 22.97 -27.12
N SER A 936 -4.30 22.49 -26.18
CA SER A 936 -4.93 23.31 -25.13
C SER A 936 -4.93 22.60 -23.77
N GLY A 937 -3.82 21.92 -23.47
CA GLY A 937 -3.67 21.06 -22.30
C GLY A 937 -3.91 21.80 -20.99
N ARG A 938 -4.86 21.34 -20.18
CA ARG A 938 -5.23 22.00 -18.91
C ARG A 938 -5.36 21.06 -17.71
N ALA A 939 -5.06 21.57 -16.53
CA ALA A 939 -5.15 20.83 -15.28
C ALA A 939 -6.60 20.80 -14.77
N ASN A 940 -7.13 19.60 -14.49
CA ASN A 940 -8.36 19.51 -13.70
C ASN A 940 -8.07 19.87 -12.23
N ARG A 941 -9.06 20.43 -11.54
CA ARG A 941 -8.92 20.97 -10.19
C ARG A 941 -10.06 20.41 -9.34
N VAL A 942 -9.71 19.78 -8.23
CA VAL A 942 -10.59 18.86 -7.48
C VAL A 942 -10.62 19.26 -6.02
N ILE A 943 -11.81 19.30 -5.41
CA ILE A 943 -11.97 19.52 -3.98
C ILE A 943 -11.48 18.29 -3.21
N ASP A 944 -10.71 18.52 -2.15
CA ASP A 944 -10.19 17.46 -1.28
C ASP A 944 -11.32 16.86 -0.41
N PRO A 945 -11.61 15.54 -0.49
CA PRO A 945 -12.70 14.94 0.27
C PRO A 945 -12.37 14.80 1.76
N GLU A 946 -11.08 14.80 2.14
CA GLU A 946 -10.64 14.75 3.53
C GLU A 946 -10.53 16.17 4.13
N ASN A 947 -10.43 17.22 3.30
CA ASN A 947 -10.62 18.62 3.71
C ASN A 947 -11.25 19.49 2.61
N GLY A 948 -12.58 19.63 2.64
CA GLY A 948 -13.37 20.36 1.63
C GLY A 948 -13.09 21.86 1.46
N GLU A 949 -12.20 22.46 2.27
CA GLU A 949 -11.70 23.83 2.08
C GLU A 949 -10.52 23.89 1.08
N LEU A 950 -9.88 22.75 0.78
CA LEU A 950 -8.72 22.67 -0.10
C LEU A 950 -9.11 22.30 -1.53
N THR A 951 -8.45 22.96 -2.50
CA THR A 951 -8.41 22.47 -3.89
C THR A 951 -7.05 21.88 -4.22
N ARG A 952 -7.06 20.75 -4.91
CA ARG A 952 -5.92 19.92 -5.29
C ARG A 952 -5.88 19.71 -6.79
N LEU A 953 -4.71 19.35 -7.31
CA LEU A 953 -4.56 18.93 -8.70
C LEU A 953 -5.32 17.61 -8.93
N GLY A 954 -6.14 17.55 -9.97
CA GLY A 954 -6.74 16.32 -10.44
C GLY A 954 -5.70 15.45 -11.16
N ARG A 955 -5.60 14.16 -10.80
CA ARG A 955 -4.56 13.24 -11.30
C ARG A 955 -5.12 11.95 -11.89
N PHE A 956 -6.13 11.34 -11.28
CA PHE A 956 -6.54 9.96 -11.59
C PHE A 956 -7.92 9.85 -12.24
N GLY A 957 -8.21 8.66 -12.77
CA GLY A 957 -9.34 8.42 -13.66
C GLY A 957 -9.16 9.00 -15.07
N TRP A 958 -10.20 8.86 -15.90
CA TRP A 958 -10.20 9.24 -17.31
C TRP A 958 -10.32 10.75 -17.57
N LYS A 959 -10.90 11.51 -16.62
CA LYS A 959 -11.03 12.97 -16.68
C LYS A 959 -10.34 13.67 -15.49
N ALA A 960 -9.27 13.07 -14.95
CA ALA A 960 -8.49 13.63 -13.83
C ALA A 960 -9.35 14.02 -12.60
N SER A 961 -10.38 13.23 -12.28
CA SER A 961 -11.45 13.61 -11.33
C SER A 961 -11.12 13.36 -9.85
N THR A 962 -9.95 12.80 -9.53
CA THR A 962 -9.50 12.42 -8.18
C THR A 962 -8.02 12.78 -8.02
N LEU A 963 -7.61 13.16 -6.80
CA LEU A 963 -6.35 13.87 -6.55
C LEU A 963 -5.18 13.02 -6.01
N SER A 964 -5.49 11.88 -5.41
CA SER A 964 -4.56 10.95 -4.74
C SER A 964 -4.94 9.51 -5.07
N VAL A 965 -4.03 8.55 -4.90
CA VAL A 965 -4.35 7.12 -4.99
C VAL A 965 -5.33 6.75 -3.89
N ARG A 966 -5.19 7.33 -2.69
CA ARG A 966 -6.16 7.20 -1.59
C ARG A 966 -7.57 7.68 -1.98
N HIS A 967 -7.70 8.84 -2.62
CA HIS A 967 -9.00 9.31 -3.15
C HIS A 967 -9.49 8.42 -4.29
N GLN A 968 -8.64 8.00 -5.22
CA GLN A 968 -9.05 7.12 -6.33
C GLN A 968 -9.55 5.74 -5.85
N VAL A 969 -8.89 5.15 -4.85
CA VAL A 969 -9.32 3.89 -4.21
C VAL A 969 -10.63 4.10 -3.45
N ALA A 970 -10.74 5.16 -2.65
CA ALA A 970 -11.99 5.48 -1.95
C ALA A 970 -13.16 5.73 -2.90
N ALA A 971 -12.93 6.42 -4.02
CA ALA A 971 -13.94 6.68 -5.05
C ALA A 971 -14.43 5.37 -5.69
N ALA A 972 -13.52 4.53 -6.18
CA ALA A 972 -13.86 3.24 -6.78
C ALA A 972 -14.58 2.30 -5.78
N LEU A 973 -14.11 2.25 -4.52
CA LEU A 973 -14.81 1.52 -3.46
C LEU A 973 -16.26 2.01 -3.31
N ASN A 974 -16.49 3.32 -3.34
CA ASN A 974 -17.80 3.93 -3.15
C ASN A 974 -18.74 3.77 -4.37
N THR A 975 -18.31 4.21 -5.56
CA THR A 975 -19.15 4.23 -6.77
C THR A 975 -19.21 2.89 -7.48
N ASP A 976 -18.17 2.06 -7.39
CA ASP A 976 -18.04 0.86 -8.23
C ASP A 976 -18.28 -0.42 -7.40
N MET A 977 -18.03 -0.38 -6.08
CA MET A 977 -18.19 -1.51 -5.16
C MET A 977 -19.19 -1.27 -4.02
N GLY A 978 -19.80 -0.07 -3.93
CA GLY A 978 -20.81 0.27 -2.91
C GLY A 978 -20.29 0.32 -1.47
N VAL A 979 -18.97 0.40 -1.28
CA VAL A 979 -18.26 0.37 0.01
C VAL A 979 -17.96 1.78 0.50
N ARG A 980 -18.24 2.04 1.77
CA ARG A 980 -17.99 3.32 2.43
C ARG A 980 -16.61 3.32 3.07
N THR A 981 -15.92 4.45 3.05
CA THR A 981 -14.59 4.62 3.67
C THR A 981 -14.60 5.79 4.65
N SER A 982 -13.50 6.01 5.37
CA SER A 982 -13.23 7.24 6.10
C SER A 982 -13.24 8.47 5.18
N VAL A 983 -12.60 8.35 4.01
CA VAL A 983 -12.51 9.35 2.94
C VAL A 983 -13.89 9.70 2.34
N LEU A 984 -14.68 8.67 1.98
CA LEU A 984 -16.02 8.82 1.40
C LEU A 984 -17.06 8.05 2.24
N PRO A 985 -17.53 8.66 3.35
CA PRO A 985 -18.42 8.00 4.31
C PRO A 985 -19.89 7.97 3.89
N ASN A 986 -20.27 8.62 2.78
CA ASN A 986 -21.61 8.58 2.22
C ASN A 986 -21.57 7.78 0.90
N PRO A 987 -22.42 6.76 0.68
CA PRO A 987 -22.49 6.07 -0.60
C PRO A 987 -23.09 6.98 -1.68
N ASP A 988 -22.68 6.81 -2.93
CA ASP A 988 -23.36 7.42 -4.07
C ASP A 988 -24.84 7.01 -4.09
N CYS A 989 -25.71 7.98 -4.34
CA CYS A 989 -27.13 7.88 -4.04
C CYS A 989 -27.91 9.03 -4.68
N GLY A 990 -28.72 8.74 -5.71
CA GLY A 990 -29.57 9.75 -6.36
C GLY A 990 -30.51 10.46 -5.37
N SER A 991 -30.80 11.75 -5.60
CA SER A 991 -31.52 12.61 -4.64
C SER A 991 -32.98 12.20 -4.31
N ALA A 992 -33.57 11.28 -5.07
CA ALA A 992 -34.87 10.66 -4.80
C ALA A 992 -34.77 9.18 -4.34
N GLN A 993 -33.55 8.62 -4.27
CA GLN A 993 -33.28 7.32 -3.66
C GLN A 993 -33.22 7.44 -2.13
N THR A 994 -33.45 6.32 -1.43
CA THR A 994 -33.48 6.31 0.06
C THR A 994 -32.90 5.04 0.69
N ASN A 995 -32.34 4.15 -0.12
CA ASN A 995 -32.01 2.78 0.29
C ASN A 995 -30.59 2.36 -0.11
N CYS A 996 -29.71 3.31 -0.44
CA CYS A 996 -28.35 3.15 -1.00
C CYS A 996 -27.31 2.52 -0.06
N GLY A 997 -27.71 1.71 0.92
CA GLY A 997 -26.78 1.07 1.84
C GLY A 997 -26.09 1.98 2.87
N GLY A 998 -26.56 3.22 3.11
CA GLY A 998 -25.96 4.18 4.07
C GLY A 998 -25.91 3.76 5.55
N SER A 999 -26.17 2.49 5.85
CA SER A 999 -25.97 1.83 7.15
C SER A 999 -24.98 0.65 7.10
N SER A 1000 -24.32 0.38 5.96
CA SER A 1000 -23.19 -0.55 5.91
C SER A 1000 -22.02 0.01 6.74
N PRO A 1001 -21.17 -0.85 7.32
CA PRO A 1001 -19.96 -0.40 8.01
C PRO A 1001 -19.02 0.35 7.04
N LEU A 1002 -18.15 1.21 7.59
CA LEU A 1002 -16.99 1.67 6.84
C LEU A 1002 -16.00 0.52 6.70
N MET A 1003 -15.25 0.46 5.60
CA MET A 1003 -14.06 -0.37 5.49
C MET A 1003 -13.07 -0.01 6.64
N PRO A 1004 -12.46 -1.00 7.31
CA PRO A 1004 -11.42 -0.73 8.30
C PRO A 1004 -10.24 0.04 7.68
N GLU A 1005 -9.72 1.05 8.38
CA GLU A 1005 -8.66 1.92 7.87
C GLU A 1005 -7.42 1.11 7.43
N GLU A 1006 -7.05 0.08 8.19
CA GLU A 1006 -5.96 -0.83 7.85
C GLU A 1006 -6.17 -1.57 6.51
N ASN A 1007 -7.41 -1.94 6.16
CA ASN A 1007 -7.70 -2.54 4.85
C ASN A 1007 -7.54 -1.50 3.73
N LEU A 1008 -7.95 -0.25 3.98
CA LEU A 1008 -7.82 0.86 3.02
C LEU A 1008 -6.36 1.24 2.79
N ASP A 1009 -5.58 1.47 3.84
CA ASP A 1009 -4.17 1.85 3.76
C ASP A 1009 -3.31 0.75 3.13
N ASN A 1010 -3.56 -0.53 3.45
CA ASN A 1010 -2.89 -1.65 2.79
C ASN A 1010 -3.25 -1.71 1.29
N LEU A 1011 -4.52 -1.53 0.91
CA LEU A 1011 -4.97 -1.52 -0.49
C LEU A 1011 -4.36 -0.34 -1.28
N VAL A 1012 -4.30 0.85 -0.67
CA VAL A 1012 -3.64 2.03 -1.25
C VAL A 1012 -2.16 1.77 -1.46
N LEU A 1013 -1.45 1.24 -0.45
CA LEU A 1013 -0.03 0.90 -0.59
C LEU A 1013 0.23 -0.13 -1.69
N TYR A 1014 -0.58 -1.20 -1.76
CA TYR A 1014 -0.48 -2.21 -2.81
C TYR A 1014 -0.54 -1.57 -4.21
N ILE A 1015 -1.54 -0.70 -4.45
CA ILE A 1015 -1.73 -0.01 -5.73
C ILE A 1015 -0.64 1.04 -5.99
N SER A 1016 -0.20 1.79 -4.98
CA SER A 1016 0.86 2.80 -5.12
C SER A 1016 2.22 2.20 -5.44
N ALA A 1017 2.52 0.97 -4.97
CA ALA A 1017 3.83 0.32 -5.10
C ALA A 1017 3.88 -0.86 -6.10
N LEU A 1018 2.93 -0.92 -7.04
CA LEU A 1018 3.02 -1.81 -8.21
C LEU A 1018 4.19 -1.36 -9.11
N GLY A 1019 5.17 -2.25 -9.30
CA GLY A 1019 6.35 -1.97 -10.12
C GLY A 1019 6.00 -1.78 -11.61
N VAL A 1020 6.74 -0.89 -12.27
CA VAL A 1020 6.55 -0.63 -13.71
C VAL A 1020 7.49 -1.51 -14.52
N ARG A 1021 6.99 -2.12 -15.60
CA ARG A 1021 7.83 -2.91 -16.52
C ARG A 1021 8.81 -1.99 -17.28
N PRO A 1022 10.06 -2.41 -17.51
CA PRO A 1022 11.05 -1.63 -18.26
C PRO A 1022 10.70 -1.57 -19.75
N GLN A 1023 11.27 -0.59 -20.47
CA GLN A 1023 11.09 -0.54 -21.92
C GLN A 1023 11.77 -1.75 -22.58
N ARG A 1024 11.01 -2.50 -23.39
CA ARG A 1024 11.40 -3.75 -24.06
C ARG A 1024 12.19 -3.47 -25.34
N VAL A 1025 13.41 -2.95 -25.16
CA VAL A 1025 14.37 -2.61 -26.22
C VAL A 1025 15.38 -3.74 -26.46
N TRP A 1026 15.63 -4.61 -25.48
CA TRP A 1026 16.57 -5.72 -25.59
C TRP A 1026 15.87 -7.02 -25.97
N ASN A 1027 16.48 -7.84 -26.82
CA ASN A 1027 16.03 -9.20 -27.15
C ASN A 1027 17.25 -10.08 -27.45
N GLU A 1028 17.35 -11.26 -26.80
CA GLU A 1028 18.55 -12.13 -26.80
C GLU A 1028 19.88 -11.37 -26.52
N GLY A 1029 19.83 -10.31 -25.70
CA GLY A 1029 20.96 -9.44 -25.41
C GLY A 1029 21.29 -8.38 -26.47
N VAL A 1030 20.43 -8.17 -27.47
CA VAL A 1030 20.65 -7.23 -28.59
C VAL A 1030 19.68 -6.04 -28.53
N GLU A 1031 20.20 -4.81 -28.66
CA GLU A 1031 19.44 -3.56 -28.68
C GLU A 1031 18.65 -3.35 -30.00
N ASN A 1032 17.33 -3.26 -29.91
CA ASN A 1032 16.42 -3.10 -31.04
C ASN A 1032 16.43 -1.66 -31.60
N GLN A 1033 17.22 -1.47 -32.66
CA GLN A 1033 17.35 -0.17 -33.36
C GLN A 1033 16.05 0.36 -33.97
N GLU A 1034 15.03 -0.47 -34.20
CA GLU A 1034 13.75 -0.03 -34.76
C GLU A 1034 12.87 0.63 -33.68
N VAL A 1035 12.97 0.19 -32.42
CA VAL A 1035 12.33 0.85 -31.26
C VAL A 1035 12.92 2.25 -31.04
N LEU A 1036 14.24 2.41 -31.15
CA LEU A 1036 14.90 3.71 -31.02
C LEU A 1036 14.51 4.68 -32.16
N GLN A 1037 14.33 4.16 -33.39
CA GLN A 1037 13.78 4.94 -34.51
C GLN A 1037 12.32 5.32 -34.27
N GLY A 1038 11.51 4.42 -33.68
CA GLY A 1038 10.14 4.71 -33.27
C GLY A 1038 10.03 5.81 -32.22
N ARG A 1039 10.84 5.78 -31.15
CA ARG A 1039 10.90 6.85 -30.13
C ARG A 1039 11.29 8.19 -30.76
N LYS A 1040 12.21 8.19 -31.73
CA LYS A 1040 12.54 9.41 -32.50
C LYS A 1040 11.34 9.89 -33.32
N HIS A 1041 10.63 9.00 -34.01
CA HIS A 1041 9.47 9.39 -34.81
C HIS A 1041 8.29 9.89 -33.99
N PHE A 1042 8.06 9.32 -32.81
CA PHE A 1042 7.07 9.80 -31.83
C PHE A 1042 7.29 11.27 -31.45
N ARG A 1043 8.55 11.66 -31.22
CA ARG A 1043 8.96 13.07 -31.05
C ARG A 1043 8.82 13.88 -32.33
N ASP A 1044 9.33 13.37 -33.47
CA ASP A 1044 9.37 14.09 -34.75
C ASP A 1044 7.98 14.50 -35.28
N ILE A 1045 6.91 13.80 -34.89
CA ILE A 1045 5.54 14.06 -35.34
C ILE A 1045 4.65 14.74 -34.29
N GLY A 1046 5.19 15.11 -33.13
CA GLY A 1046 4.43 15.79 -32.08
C GLY A 1046 3.45 14.91 -31.30
N CYS A 1047 3.77 13.63 -31.05
CA CYS A 1047 3.02 12.85 -30.06
C CYS A 1047 3.45 13.20 -28.63
N VAL A 1048 4.72 13.58 -28.45
CA VAL A 1048 5.32 13.91 -27.15
C VAL A 1048 4.74 15.18 -26.52
N ASP A 1049 4.11 16.04 -27.32
CA ASP A 1049 3.65 17.37 -26.91
C ASP A 1049 2.50 17.28 -25.87
N CYS A 1050 1.68 16.21 -25.91
CA CYS A 1050 0.81 15.81 -24.79
C CYS A 1050 1.37 14.57 -24.04
N HIS A 1051 1.98 13.63 -24.75
CA HIS A 1051 2.60 12.45 -24.12
C HIS A 1051 4.03 12.74 -23.65
N THR A 1052 4.17 13.74 -22.78
CA THR A 1052 5.45 14.20 -22.20
C THR A 1052 6.23 13.02 -21.65
N GLU A 1053 7.43 12.78 -22.17
CA GLU A 1053 8.14 11.51 -21.93
C GLU A 1053 8.49 11.28 -20.46
N THR A 1054 8.85 12.34 -19.72
CA THR A 1054 9.66 12.24 -18.49
C THR A 1054 9.22 13.24 -17.43
N PHE A 1055 9.16 12.78 -16.18
CA PHE A 1055 9.07 13.64 -14.99
C PHE A 1055 10.13 13.25 -13.95
N GLN A 1056 10.42 14.17 -13.03
CA GLN A 1056 11.08 13.87 -11.74
C GLN A 1056 9.98 13.81 -10.66
N THR A 1057 10.00 12.80 -9.80
CA THR A 1057 9.10 12.73 -8.64
C THR A 1057 9.61 13.58 -7.47
N SER A 1058 8.70 13.95 -6.57
CA SER A 1058 8.95 14.80 -5.41
C SER A 1058 9.82 14.10 -4.34
N GLU A 1059 10.65 14.87 -3.64
CA GLU A 1059 11.33 14.45 -2.40
C GLU A 1059 10.39 14.40 -1.18
N PHE A 1060 9.12 14.83 -1.33
CA PHE A 1060 8.16 14.93 -0.23
C PHE A 1060 7.10 13.82 -0.16
N HIS A 1061 7.06 12.90 -1.14
CA HIS A 1061 6.08 11.82 -1.13
C HIS A 1061 6.28 10.86 0.08
N PRO A 1062 5.22 10.45 0.83
CA PRO A 1062 5.39 9.67 2.06
C PRO A 1062 6.13 8.33 1.89
N LEU A 1063 5.78 7.56 0.84
CA LEU A 1063 6.45 6.31 0.48
C LEU A 1063 7.82 6.59 -0.14
N ALA A 1064 8.87 5.93 0.37
CA ALA A 1064 10.26 6.14 -0.05
C ALA A 1064 10.54 5.56 -1.45
N GLU A 1065 9.91 4.44 -1.77
CA GLU A 1065 10.09 3.70 -3.01
C GLU A 1065 9.76 4.51 -4.29
N VAL A 1066 8.95 5.57 -4.20
CA VAL A 1066 8.55 6.43 -5.34
C VAL A 1066 9.13 7.86 -5.29
N ARG A 1067 9.88 8.23 -4.25
CA ARG A 1067 10.50 9.57 -4.10
C ARG A 1067 11.67 9.81 -5.04
N ASP A 1068 11.95 11.10 -5.28
CA ASP A 1068 13.14 11.67 -5.93
C ASP A 1068 13.78 10.79 -7.02
N GLN A 1069 12.98 10.42 -8.02
CA GLN A 1069 13.45 9.60 -9.15
C GLN A 1069 12.88 10.07 -10.48
N THR A 1070 13.70 9.92 -11.52
CA THR A 1070 13.29 10.20 -12.90
C THR A 1070 12.45 9.01 -13.40
N ILE A 1071 11.27 9.32 -13.93
CA ILE A 1071 10.28 8.35 -14.43
C ILE A 1071 9.92 8.67 -15.88
N HIS A 1072 9.47 7.67 -16.65
CA HIS A 1072 9.08 7.86 -18.05
C HIS A 1072 7.63 7.45 -18.35
N PRO A 1073 6.61 8.24 -17.92
CA PRO A 1073 5.20 7.91 -18.11
C PRO A 1073 4.66 8.13 -19.53
N TYR A 1074 5.28 8.99 -20.34
CA TYR A 1074 4.73 9.44 -21.63
C TYR A 1074 3.30 9.99 -21.50
N SER A 1075 3.12 10.98 -20.62
CA SER A 1075 1.83 11.58 -20.25
C SER A 1075 2.13 12.85 -19.45
N ASP A 1076 1.59 14.00 -19.86
CA ASP A 1076 1.67 15.26 -19.11
C ASP A 1076 0.70 15.33 -17.91
N MET A 1077 -0.27 14.41 -17.83
CA MET A 1077 -1.38 14.34 -16.86
C MET A 1077 -2.48 15.41 -17.05
N LEU A 1078 -2.46 16.17 -18.14
CA LEU A 1078 -3.43 17.22 -18.45
C LEU A 1078 -4.65 16.67 -19.19
N LEU A 1079 -5.74 17.47 -19.20
CA LEU A 1079 -6.93 17.28 -20.02
C LEU A 1079 -6.71 17.88 -21.41
N HIS A 1080 -7.10 17.12 -22.45
CA HIS A 1080 -7.12 17.56 -23.85
C HIS A 1080 -8.47 17.25 -24.49
N TYR A 1081 -8.93 18.14 -25.37
CA TYR A 1081 -10.15 17.99 -26.14
C TYR A 1081 -9.90 17.06 -27.35
N MET A 1082 -10.53 15.88 -27.31
CA MET A 1082 -10.32 14.83 -28.29
C MET A 1082 -11.33 14.84 -29.46
N GLY A 1083 -12.03 15.97 -29.61
CA GLY A 1083 -13.02 16.19 -30.67
C GLY A 1083 -14.35 15.47 -30.44
N GLU A 1084 -15.41 15.97 -31.08
CA GLU A 1084 -16.80 15.45 -31.02
C GLU A 1084 -16.93 13.93 -31.31
N GLY A 1085 -15.93 13.33 -31.98
CA GLY A 1085 -15.92 11.89 -32.23
C GLY A 1085 -15.55 11.05 -30.99
N LEU A 1086 -14.81 11.61 -30.03
CA LEU A 1086 -14.44 10.99 -28.75
C LEU A 1086 -15.13 11.66 -27.56
N ALA A 1087 -16.02 12.63 -27.79
CA ALA A 1087 -16.81 13.23 -26.72
C ALA A 1087 -17.88 12.27 -26.19
N ASP A 1088 -18.08 12.28 -24.87
CA ASP A 1088 -19.33 11.89 -24.24
C ASP A 1088 -20.23 13.14 -24.02
N ASN A 1089 -21.37 13.01 -23.34
CA ASN A 1089 -22.27 14.14 -23.07
C ASN A 1089 -22.37 14.52 -21.58
N LEU A 1090 -21.42 14.09 -20.75
CA LEU A 1090 -21.38 14.30 -19.31
C LEU A 1090 -20.05 14.92 -18.87
N ASP A 1091 -20.14 16.18 -18.48
CA ASP A 1091 -19.06 16.95 -17.86
C ASP A 1091 -18.73 16.38 -16.46
N ASP A 1092 -17.48 16.48 -16.02
CA ASP A 1092 -16.96 15.82 -14.80
C ASP A 1092 -16.07 16.81 -14.01
N GLY A 1093 -16.69 17.54 -13.08
CA GLY A 1093 -16.08 18.70 -12.45
C GLY A 1093 -15.87 19.80 -13.49
N LEU A 1094 -14.62 20.24 -13.68
CA LEU A 1094 -14.27 21.19 -14.75
C LEU A 1094 -14.11 20.55 -16.13
N ALA A 1095 -13.99 19.22 -16.25
CA ALA A 1095 -13.71 18.56 -17.53
C ALA A 1095 -14.98 18.43 -18.38
N THR A 1096 -14.99 18.88 -19.62
CA THR A 1096 -16.20 18.78 -20.47
C THR A 1096 -16.40 17.36 -21.01
N GLY A 1097 -17.55 17.12 -21.65
CA GLY A 1097 -17.85 15.90 -22.40
C GLY A 1097 -16.75 15.47 -23.39
N GLY A 1098 -16.05 16.43 -24.02
CA GLY A 1098 -15.03 16.19 -25.04
C GLY A 1098 -13.60 15.97 -24.55
N GLU A 1099 -13.34 16.18 -23.26
CA GLU A 1099 -11.97 16.22 -22.72
C GLU A 1099 -11.60 14.98 -21.93
N TRP A 1100 -10.35 14.55 -22.13
CA TRP A 1100 -9.79 13.33 -21.55
C TRP A 1100 -8.38 13.60 -21.04
N ARG A 1101 -8.02 13.00 -19.91
CA ARG A 1101 -6.67 13.05 -19.36
C ARG A 1101 -5.73 12.22 -20.24
N THR A 1102 -4.53 12.71 -20.57
CA THR A 1102 -3.49 11.86 -21.18
C THR A 1102 -3.26 10.62 -20.32
N THR A 1103 -3.15 9.44 -20.94
CA THR A 1103 -2.88 8.19 -20.20
C THR A 1103 -1.41 7.83 -20.27
N PRO A 1104 -0.80 7.34 -19.18
CA PRO A 1104 0.59 6.87 -19.20
C PRO A 1104 0.73 5.71 -20.18
N LEU A 1105 1.73 5.76 -21.05
CA LEU A 1105 1.95 4.74 -22.08
C LEU A 1105 2.86 3.60 -21.60
N TRP A 1106 3.43 3.65 -20.38
CA TRP A 1106 4.10 2.47 -19.81
C TRP A 1106 3.16 1.26 -19.76
N GLY A 1107 3.66 0.07 -20.08
CA GLY A 1107 2.85 -1.15 -20.20
C GLY A 1107 1.78 -1.11 -21.31
N LEU A 1108 1.87 -0.24 -22.31
CA LEU A 1108 0.89 -0.20 -23.42
C LEU A 1108 0.97 -1.47 -24.28
N GLY A 1109 2.17 -1.95 -24.60
CA GLY A 1109 2.40 -3.16 -25.38
C GLY A 1109 2.03 -4.44 -24.63
N LEU A 1110 2.12 -4.44 -23.30
CA LEU A 1110 1.78 -5.59 -22.47
C LEU A 1110 0.28 -5.70 -22.15
N SER A 1111 -0.51 -4.64 -22.36
CA SER A 1111 -1.91 -4.62 -21.90
C SER A 1111 -2.75 -5.77 -22.47
N ALA A 1112 -2.53 -6.18 -23.72
CA ALA A 1112 -3.25 -7.31 -24.32
C ALA A 1112 -2.82 -8.67 -23.73
N CYS A 1113 -1.54 -8.83 -23.37
CA CYS A 1113 -1.03 -10.04 -22.70
C CYS A 1113 -1.60 -10.17 -21.28
N VAL A 1114 -1.81 -9.06 -20.57
CA VAL A 1114 -2.37 -9.03 -19.21
C VAL A 1114 -3.89 -9.28 -19.25
N THR A 1115 -4.61 -8.53 -20.07
CA THR A 1115 -6.09 -8.59 -20.16
C THR A 1115 -6.57 -9.86 -20.86
N GLY A 1116 -6.05 -10.19 -22.06
CA GLY A 1116 -6.47 -11.35 -22.84
C GLY A 1116 -5.69 -12.64 -22.57
N GLY A 1117 -4.65 -12.59 -21.74
CA GLY A 1117 -3.68 -13.67 -21.61
C GLY A 1117 -2.79 -13.83 -22.84
N ILE A 1118 -2.19 -15.01 -22.97
CA ILE A 1118 -1.22 -15.33 -24.03
C ILE A 1118 -1.51 -16.68 -24.67
N THR A 1119 -1.04 -16.89 -25.90
CA THR A 1119 -1.19 -18.17 -26.64
C THR A 1119 0.11 -18.97 -26.74
N ASN A 1120 1.16 -18.60 -26.00
CA ASN A 1120 2.45 -19.28 -25.96
C ASN A 1120 3.20 -19.01 -24.62
N PRO A 1121 2.89 -19.74 -23.53
CA PRO A 1121 3.64 -19.61 -22.27
C PRO A 1121 5.10 -20.05 -22.42
N THR A 1122 5.36 -21.07 -23.25
CA THR A 1122 6.72 -21.56 -23.61
C THR A 1122 7.54 -20.62 -24.49
N GLY A 1123 7.23 -19.32 -24.46
CA GLY A 1123 8.12 -18.27 -24.90
C GLY A 1123 9.22 -18.03 -23.88
N ARG A 1124 10.43 -17.77 -24.38
CA ARG A 1124 11.34 -16.87 -23.68
C ARG A 1124 10.83 -15.45 -23.80
N GLU A 1125 11.31 -14.58 -22.92
CA GLU A 1125 10.97 -13.16 -22.90
C GLU A 1125 10.99 -12.50 -24.30
N GLY A 1126 9.93 -11.78 -24.63
CA GLY A 1126 9.73 -11.16 -25.95
C GLY A 1126 9.25 -12.15 -27.03
N GLY A 1127 9.03 -13.42 -26.67
CA GLY A 1127 8.42 -14.47 -27.49
C GLY A 1127 6.99 -14.82 -27.07
N GLU A 1128 6.41 -14.07 -26.14
CA GLU A 1128 5.00 -14.14 -25.76
C GLU A 1128 4.14 -13.66 -26.95
N ILE A 1129 3.07 -14.39 -27.23
CA ILE A 1129 2.05 -13.94 -28.18
C ILE A 1129 0.82 -13.58 -27.36
N CYS A 1130 0.59 -12.29 -27.14
CA CYS A 1130 -0.63 -11.81 -26.48
C CYS A 1130 -1.86 -12.28 -27.26
N THR A 1131 -2.89 -12.73 -26.56
CA THR A 1131 -4.23 -12.85 -27.13
C THR A 1131 -4.68 -11.46 -27.60
N PRO A 1132 -5.30 -11.31 -28.79
CA PRO A 1132 -5.60 -10.01 -29.39
C PRO A 1132 -6.83 -9.31 -28.77
N ASP A 1133 -7.01 -9.38 -27.45
CA ASP A 1133 -8.04 -8.65 -26.71
C ASP A 1133 -7.54 -7.22 -26.42
N HIS A 1134 -7.62 -6.38 -27.46
CA HIS A 1134 -7.20 -4.98 -27.41
C HIS A 1134 -8.39 -4.06 -27.11
N ALA A 1135 -8.31 -3.36 -25.98
CA ALA A 1135 -9.32 -2.42 -25.51
C ALA A 1135 -8.69 -1.05 -25.22
N TYR A 1136 -8.49 -0.23 -26.26
CA TYR A 1136 -7.87 1.10 -26.13
C TYR A 1136 -8.89 2.25 -26.18
N LEU A 1137 -8.51 3.40 -25.58
CA LEU A 1137 -9.32 4.59 -25.30
C LEU A 1137 -10.36 4.36 -24.17
N HIS A 1138 -11.03 5.43 -23.74
CA HIS A 1138 -11.91 5.44 -22.56
C HIS A 1138 -13.07 4.42 -22.62
N ASP A 1139 -13.44 3.95 -23.82
CA ASP A 1139 -14.51 2.98 -24.06
C ASP A 1139 -14.06 1.77 -24.89
N GLY A 1140 -12.76 1.44 -24.89
CA GLY A 1140 -12.23 0.24 -25.56
C GLY A 1140 -12.51 0.16 -27.08
N ARG A 1141 -12.96 1.24 -27.73
CA ARG A 1141 -13.44 1.20 -29.12
C ARG A 1141 -12.33 0.84 -30.11
N ALA A 1142 -11.08 1.17 -29.80
CA ALA A 1142 -9.94 0.95 -30.67
C ALA A 1142 -9.33 -0.44 -30.45
N ARG A 1143 -9.29 -1.24 -31.53
CA ARG A 1143 -8.87 -2.66 -31.56
C ARG A 1143 -7.36 -2.84 -31.76
N SER A 1144 -6.60 -1.75 -31.83
CA SER A 1144 -5.14 -1.74 -31.94
C SER A 1144 -4.59 -0.37 -31.53
N ILE A 1145 -3.27 -0.30 -31.30
CA ILE A 1145 -2.56 0.96 -31.06
C ILE A 1145 -2.70 1.89 -32.28
N GLU A 1146 -2.68 1.36 -33.51
CA GLU A 1146 -2.92 2.15 -34.71
C GLU A 1146 -4.34 2.73 -34.76
N GLU A 1147 -5.37 1.96 -34.39
CA GLU A 1147 -6.74 2.50 -34.31
C GLU A 1147 -6.85 3.60 -33.24
N ALA A 1148 -6.13 3.48 -32.13
CA ALA A 1148 -6.07 4.53 -31.11
C ALA A 1148 -5.42 5.82 -31.67
N ILE A 1149 -4.28 5.72 -32.36
CA ILE A 1149 -3.63 6.86 -33.05
C ILE A 1149 -4.59 7.48 -34.07
N LEU A 1150 -5.28 6.68 -34.88
CA LEU A 1150 -6.22 7.17 -35.89
C LEU A 1150 -7.43 7.89 -35.26
N TRP A 1151 -7.86 7.48 -34.07
CA TRP A 1151 -8.92 8.13 -33.28
C TRP A 1151 -8.53 9.51 -32.72
N HIS A 1152 -7.24 9.78 -32.49
CA HIS A 1152 -6.77 11.15 -32.19
C HIS A 1152 -6.85 12.07 -33.43
N GLY A 1153 -7.05 11.50 -34.62
CA GLY A 1153 -7.15 12.23 -35.90
C GLY A 1153 -8.54 12.78 -36.25
N ILE A 1154 -9.46 12.89 -35.28
CA ILE A 1154 -10.82 13.39 -35.47
C ILE A 1154 -10.81 14.91 -35.69
N GLU A 1155 -11.76 15.40 -36.50
CA GLU A 1155 -11.89 16.84 -36.77
C GLU A 1155 -12.20 17.61 -35.47
N GLY A 1156 -11.37 18.60 -35.16
CA GLY A 1156 -11.44 19.39 -33.93
C GLY A 1156 -10.70 18.80 -32.72
N SER A 1157 -10.05 17.63 -32.83
CA SER A 1157 -9.15 17.15 -31.77
C SER A 1157 -7.78 17.84 -31.84
N GLU A 1158 -7.19 18.12 -30.68
CA GLU A 1158 -5.81 18.65 -30.56
C GLU A 1158 -4.78 17.69 -31.20
N GLY A 1159 -4.87 16.39 -30.91
CA GLY A 1159 -3.99 15.34 -31.47
C GLY A 1159 -4.09 15.14 -32.99
N LYS A 1160 -4.95 15.90 -33.69
CA LYS A 1160 -5.17 15.80 -35.13
C LYS A 1160 -3.90 16.06 -35.94
N THR A 1161 -3.10 17.05 -35.55
CA THR A 1161 -1.86 17.41 -36.27
C THR A 1161 -0.89 16.22 -36.28
N SER A 1162 -0.69 15.60 -35.11
CA SER A 1162 0.23 14.49 -34.91
C SER A 1162 -0.26 13.20 -35.60
N THR A 1163 -1.57 12.95 -35.58
CA THR A 1163 -2.17 11.83 -36.32
C THR A 1163 -2.14 12.02 -37.84
N ASP A 1164 -2.33 13.23 -38.35
CA ASP A 1164 -2.20 13.50 -39.80
C ASP A 1164 -0.71 13.46 -40.24
N ALA A 1165 0.23 13.76 -39.33
CA ALA A 1165 1.66 13.50 -39.53
C ALA A 1165 2.00 12.00 -39.52
N TYR A 1166 1.44 11.20 -38.60
CA TYR A 1166 1.56 9.72 -38.61
C TYR A 1166 1.09 9.14 -39.94
N LYS A 1167 -0.07 9.56 -40.47
CA LYS A 1167 -0.60 9.13 -41.78
C LYS A 1167 0.30 9.52 -42.96
N ALA A 1168 1.17 10.52 -42.79
CA ALA A 1168 2.12 10.99 -43.81
C ALA A 1168 3.50 10.30 -43.74
N LEU A 1169 3.79 9.55 -42.67
CA LEU A 1169 5.00 8.73 -42.57
C LEU A 1169 5.01 7.59 -43.60
N PRO A 1170 6.19 7.14 -44.08
CA PRO A 1170 6.31 5.86 -44.77
C PRO A 1170 5.87 4.69 -43.88
N GLU A 1171 5.30 3.65 -44.50
CA GLU A 1171 4.86 2.41 -43.84
C GLU A 1171 5.91 1.82 -42.88
N GLN A 1172 7.20 1.78 -43.28
CA GLN A 1172 8.28 1.31 -42.41
C GLN A 1172 8.47 2.18 -41.15
N HIS A 1173 8.26 3.49 -41.24
CA HIS A 1173 8.40 4.41 -40.12
C HIS A 1173 7.18 4.31 -39.18
N GLN A 1174 5.96 4.16 -39.74
CA GLN A 1174 4.75 3.83 -38.98
C GLN A 1174 4.96 2.54 -38.16
N GLN A 1175 5.43 1.48 -38.81
CA GLN A 1175 5.77 0.20 -38.16
C GLN A 1175 6.93 0.29 -37.16
N SER A 1176 7.79 1.30 -37.22
CA SER A 1176 8.79 1.55 -36.16
C SER A 1176 8.18 2.30 -34.97
N LEU A 1177 7.26 3.24 -35.20
CA LEU A 1177 6.54 3.96 -34.13
C LEU A 1177 5.60 3.01 -33.38
N LEU A 1178 4.87 2.14 -34.08
CA LEU A 1178 4.08 1.08 -33.46
C LEU A 1178 4.96 0.16 -32.60
N ARG A 1179 6.10 -0.32 -33.12
CA ARG A 1179 7.04 -1.14 -32.34
C ARG A 1179 7.70 -0.41 -31.16
N PHE A 1180 7.80 0.92 -31.20
CA PHE A 1180 8.15 1.70 -30.01
C PHE A 1180 7.02 1.68 -28.97
N LEU A 1181 5.78 1.90 -29.36
CA LEU A 1181 4.62 1.83 -28.45
C LEU A 1181 4.36 0.41 -27.90
N GLU A 1182 4.65 -0.61 -28.69
CA GLU A 1182 4.64 -2.03 -28.29
C GLU A 1182 5.81 -2.40 -27.37
N SER A 1183 6.85 -1.56 -27.27
CA SER A 1183 7.97 -1.73 -26.33
C SER A 1183 7.74 -1.10 -24.95
N LEU A 1184 6.72 -0.26 -24.78
CA LEU A 1184 6.35 0.36 -23.51
C LEU A 1184 5.50 -0.60 -22.67
#